data_AF-A0A4W4GGQ6-F1
#
_entry.id   AF-A0A4W4GGQ6-F1
#
_cell.length_a   1.000
_cell.length_b   1.000
_cell.length_c   1.000
_cell.angle_alpha   90.00
_cell.angle_beta   90.00
_cell.angle_gamma   90.00
#
_symmetry.space_group_name_H-M   'P 1'
#
loop_
_entity.id
_entity.type
_entity.pdbx_description
1 polymer ?
#
loop_
_entity_poly.entity_id
_entity_poly.type
_entity_poly.pdbx_seq_one_letter_code
_entity_poly.pdbx_strand_id
1 'polypeptide(L)'
;MIYYWWSVLDGVERLTAEEMDERRQQNMAYEYLCHLEEAKRWMEACLDEELPPTTELEEGLRNGVYLAKLGNFFAPHIVSLKRIYDREQTRYKATGLHFRHTDNVIQWLNAMADKGLPKIFYPETTDIYDRKNMPRCIYCIHALSLYLFKLGLAPQITDLYGKVDFTEEEINNMKSELEKYNIQMPAFSKIGGILANELSVDEAALHAAVIAINDAVDHGDPAGTLAAMRNPNAMLLNLDESAARHYQDTLYRAKAEKVANSRKRIGENMEVERDVYEELLTHAEIQGNVNKVNLSNALGSAELALLSGDEERLYEALSTSALGLRSLQEKNKGWYLKQLAADREAKDQSTPGEPLNKEELQSGVEVANHIAEGYSKMLQAVDRINAAIKRDVAEDTVNELMNPDAQLPQVYPSAAELYQRELFSLQQQSSEGSLMHPELLVAVEMLSSVVLINEALAVGNRAAVWKQLSSPVTGLSNVEDEYTQRYMDELMRLKAVAREEGSEYLTWNDIQACVDQVNSTVQEEHERIAAIGLINEALDEGDPKKTLETLQLPAAKLTDVDPPIAQHYFDKLLEARREKAHETQDPSAVLWLDEIQEAVFESNKDTEEAQQFSQAIQAINEAVDSGDAANTLATLRAPGASLYGVTPECAQTYQDELAKVKEAKKKEGDNGSDCMRHWVKGGHNYYYNLSTKEGTWDEPPNFVQNNTQLNKDEIQVKNLQGPKGQSINEVQIISPSSIYFICNNSIIIVFLMYYIPTVKVLKMGHSHYQLLESNFTVIRSFTLSLFIKLGMHSYIHTHTHT
;
A
#
# COMPACT_ATOMS: atom_id res chain seq x y z
N MET A 1 98.10 -3.67 17.27
CA MET A 1 96.72 -3.65 16.75
C MET A 1 96.72 -3.25 15.28
N ILE A 2 97.50 -3.94 14.43
CA ILE A 2 97.67 -3.68 12.98
C ILE A 2 97.79 -5.05 12.26
N TYR A 3 96.88 -5.98 12.58
CA TYR A 3 96.75 -7.27 11.89
C TYR A 3 95.28 -7.54 11.48
N TYR A 4 94.44 -6.50 11.50
CA TYR A 4 93.02 -6.56 11.13
C TYR A 4 92.64 -5.56 10.01
N TRP A 5 93.63 -5.00 9.32
CA TRP A 5 93.43 -4.01 8.24
C TRP A 5 93.95 -4.48 6.88
N TRP A 6 94.30 -5.76 6.74
CA TRP A 6 94.83 -6.34 5.49
C TRP A 6 93.94 -7.47 4.92
N SER A 7 92.65 -7.44 5.25
CA SER A 7 91.66 -8.42 4.77
C SER A 7 90.34 -7.80 4.31
N VAL A 8 90.35 -6.52 3.88
CA VAL A 8 89.16 -5.84 3.33
C VAL A 8 89.49 -5.03 2.05
N LEU A 9 90.53 -5.43 1.29
CA LEU A 9 90.87 -4.79 0.02
C LEU A 9 91.22 -5.75 -1.15
N ASP A 10 90.94 -7.05 -1.02
CA ASP A 10 91.12 -8.04 -2.10
C ASP A 10 89.78 -8.67 -2.50
N GLY A 11 88.88 -7.86 -3.06
CA GLY A 11 87.55 -8.29 -3.47
C GLY A 11 86.92 -7.48 -4.60
N VAL A 12 87.74 -6.83 -5.44
CA VAL A 12 87.28 -6.35 -6.76
C VAL A 12 88.06 -7.15 -7.79
N GLU A 13 87.52 -8.32 -8.15
CA GLU A 13 87.89 -8.95 -9.42
C GLU A 13 87.79 -7.86 -10.50
N ARG A 14 88.88 -7.67 -11.25
CA ARG A 14 88.83 -6.83 -12.46
C ARG A 14 87.88 -7.50 -13.42
N LEU A 15 86.63 -7.03 -13.44
CA LEU A 15 85.64 -7.40 -14.44
C LEU A 15 86.28 -7.26 -15.81
N THR A 16 86.17 -8.30 -16.61
CA THR A 16 86.59 -8.30 -18.01
C THR A 16 85.79 -7.24 -18.79
N ALA A 17 86.28 -6.82 -19.96
CA ALA A 17 85.57 -5.85 -20.80
C ALA A 17 84.16 -6.35 -21.18
N GLU A 18 83.98 -7.67 -21.30
CA GLU A 18 82.69 -8.33 -21.56
C GLU A 18 81.78 -8.25 -20.32
N GLU A 19 82.26 -8.57 -19.11
CA GLU A 19 81.46 -8.48 -17.87
C GLU A 19 81.08 -7.04 -17.50
N MET A 20 81.95 -6.06 -17.80
CA MET A 20 81.65 -4.63 -17.65
C MET A 20 80.53 -4.18 -18.59
N ASP A 21 80.51 -4.67 -19.83
CA ASP A 21 79.46 -4.34 -20.81
C ASP A 21 78.15 -5.05 -20.46
N GLU A 22 78.20 -6.32 -20.02
CA GLU A 22 77.04 -7.06 -19.55
C GLU A 22 76.36 -6.39 -18.35
N ARG A 23 77.16 -5.94 -17.37
CA ARG A 23 76.66 -5.24 -16.17
C ARG A 23 76.10 -3.86 -16.50
N ARG A 24 76.68 -3.18 -17.49
CA ARG A 24 76.15 -1.90 -18.01
C ARG A 24 74.79 -2.10 -18.70
N GLN A 25 74.65 -3.14 -19.53
CA GLN A 25 73.39 -3.47 -20.21
C GLN A 25 72.30 -3.90 -19.21
N GLN A 26 72.65 -4.65 -18.15
CA GLN A 26 71.72 -4.99 -17.08
C GLN A 26 71.24 -3.74 -16.33
N ASN A 27 72.15 -2.82 -15.98
CA ASN A 27 71.76 -1.56 -15.33
C ASN A 27 70.85 -0.71 -16.22
N MET A 28 71.11 -0.66 -17.53
CA MET A 28 70.24 0.01 -18.50
C MET A 28 68.84 -0.62 -18.55
N ALA A 29 68.74 -1.95 -18.59
CA ALA A 29 67.46 -2.65 -18.59
C ALA A 29 66.67 -2.38 -17.30
N TYR A 30 67.35 -2.38 -16.15
CA TYR A 30 66.77 -2.03 -14.86
C TYR A 30 66.27 -0.57 -14.82
N GLU A 31 67.09 0.39 -15.25
CA GLU A 31 66.73 1.81 -15.32
C GLU A 31 65.48 2.04 -16.19
N TYR A 32 65.41 1.36 -17.34
CA TYR A 32 64.24 1.46 -18.21
C TYR A 32 62.97 0.82 -17.60
N LEU A 33 63.10 -0.30 -16.89
CA LEU A 33 61.98 -0.90 -16.15
C LEU A 33 61.45 0.03 -15.05
N CYS A 34 62.34 0.74 -14.33
CA CYS A 34 61.93 1.79 -13.41
C CYS A 34 61.12 2.87 -14.14
N HIS A 35 61.60 3.38 -15.28
CA HIS A 35 60.88 4.40 -16.05
C HIS A 35 59.51 3.94 -16.60
N LEU A 36 59.37 2.66 -16.93
CA LEU A 36 58.08 2.06 -17.30
C LEU A 36 57.11 2.04 -16.10
N GLU A 37 57.58 1.62 -14.93
CA GLU A 37 56.78 1.61 -13.70
C GLU A 37 56.34 3.02 -13.29
N GLU A 38 57.24 4.01 -13.41
CA GLU A 38 56.94 5.42 -13.15
C GLU A 38 55.85 5.95 -14.09
N ALA A 39 55.99 5.66 -15.39
CA ALA A 39 55.01 6.05 -16.39
C ALA A 39 53.64 5.39 -16.15
N LYS A 40 53.65 4.10 -15.79
CA LYS A 40 52.44 3.35 -15.43
C LYS A 40 51.70 4.03 -14.28
N ARG A 41 52.34 4.17 -13.12
CA ARG A 41 51.69 4.73 -11.91
C ARG A 41 51.18 6.14 -12.14
N TRP A 42 51.92 6.94 -12.91
CA TRP A 42 51.49 8.29 -13.26
C TRP A 42 50.26 8.29 -14.17
N MET A 43 50.21 7.41 -15.18
CA MET A 43 49.04 7.27 -16.03
C MET A 43 47.83 6.74 -15.26
N GLU A 44 48.00 5.77 -14.36
CA GLU A 44 46.93 5.27 -13.47
C GLU A 44 46.38 6.40 -12.60
N ALA A 45 47.25 7.22 -12.00
CA ALA A 45 46.84 8.38 -11.21
C ALA A 45 46.10 9.46 -12.01
N CYS A 46 46.38 9.59 -13.31
CA CYS A 46 45.67 10.54 -14.19
C CYS A 46 44.33 9.99 -14.71
N LEU A 47 44.24 8.67 -14.93
CA LEU A 47 43.10 8.04 -15.58
C LEU A 47 42.10 7.42 -14.61
N ASP A 48 42.49 7.18 -13.36
CA ASP A 48 41.70 6.44 -12.36
C ASP A 48 41.28 5.05 -12.88
N GLU A 49 42.20 4.38 -13.58
CA GLU A 49 42.03 3.05 -14.19
C GLU A 49 43.35 2.27 -14.07
N GLU A 50 43.27 0.97 -13.77
CA GLU A 50 44.42 0.09 -13.68
C GLU A 50 45.02 -0.20 -15.06
N LEU A 51 46.33 0.00 -15.21
CA LEU A 51 47.07 -0.28 -16.45
C LEU A 51 47.72 -1.67 -16.40
N PRO A 52 48.09 -2.24 -17.56
CA PRO A 52 48.80 -3.52 -17.62
C PRO A 52 50.04 -3.56 -16.73
N PRO A 53 50.52 -4.76 -16.33
CA PRO A 53 51.79 -4.91 -15.62
C PRO A 53 52.93 -4.23 -16.37
N THR A 54 53.94 -3.76 -15.65
CA THR A 54 55.07 -2.97 -16.20
C THR A 54 55.82 -3.70 -17.31
N THR A 55 55.92 -5.02 -17.22
CA THR A 55 56.50 -5.91 -18.24
C THR A 55 55.69 -5.98 -19.54
N GLU A 56 54.38 -5.70 -19.48
CA GLU A 56 53.45 -5.74 -20.60
C GLU A 56 52.97 -4.34 -21.03
N LEU A 57 53.41 -3.29 -20.31
CA LEU A 57 52.96 -1.92 -20.52
C LEU A 57 53.21 -1.45 -21.96
N GLU A 58 54.39 -1.75 -22.50
CA GLU A 58 54.73 -1.42 -23.88
C GLU A 58 53.71 -1.99 -24.88
N GLU A 59 53.32 -3.25 -24.69
CA GLU A 59 52.34 -3.93 -25.55
C GLU A 59 50.94 -3.35 -25.34
N GLY A 60 50.60 -2.98 -24.09
CA GLY A 60 49.34 -2.33 -23.73
C GLY A 60 49.13 -0.95 -24.36
N LEU A 61 50.20 -0.20 -24.60
CA LEU A 61 50.13 1.15 -25.18
C LEU A 61 49.97 1.16 -26.71
N ARG A 62 50.25 0.04 -27.40
CA ARG A 62 50.29 -0.03 -28.88
C ARG A 62 48.96 0.31 -29.56
N ASN A 63 47.84 -0.01 -28.92
CA ASN A 63 46.50 0.27 -29.45
C ASN A 63 46.07 1.74 -29.29
N GLY A 64 46.89 2.55 -28.60
CA GLY A 64 46.68 3.97 -28.37
C GLY A 64 45.48 4.32 -27.48
N VAL A 65 44.72 3.35 -26.95
CA VAL A 65 43.51 3.61 -26.16
C VAL A 65 43.86 4.37 -24.88
N TYR A 66 44.84 3.90 -24.12
CA TYR A 66 45.31 4.60 -22.91
C TYR A 66 45.91 5.97 -23.23
N LEU A 67 46.63 6.11 -24.35
CA LEU A 67 47.17 7.40 -24.80
C LEU A 67 46.07 8.38 -25.18
N ALA A 68 45.01 7.93 -25.86
CA ALA A 68 43.86 8.77 -26.19
C ALA A 68 43.04 9.14 -24.95
N LYS A 69 42.85 8.22 -24.00
CA LYS A 69 42.25 8.53 -22.69
C LYS A 69 43.07 9.60 -21.96
N LEU A 70 44.40 9.48 -21.99
CA LEU A 70 45.31 10.48 -21.43
C LEU A 70 45.21 11.83 -22.18
N GLY A 71 45.10 11.80 -23.52
CA GLY A 71 44.81 13.00 -24.32
C GLY A 71 43.50 13.70 -23.93
N ASN A 72 42.44 12.92 -23.66
CA ASN A 72 41.18 13.44 -23.15
C ASN A 72 41.33 14.03 -21.73
N PHE A 73 42.16 13.43 -20.88
CA PHE A 73 42.40 13.93 -19.52
C PHE A 73 42.89 15.38 -19.51
N PHE A 74 43.89 15.73 -20.33
CA PHE A 74 44.44 17.09 -20.34
C PHE A 74 43.88 18.00 -21.45
N ALA A 75 43.32 17.45 -22.53
CA ALA A 75 42.72 18.21 -23.64
C ALA A 75 41.36 17.61 -24.10
N PRO A 76 40.31 17.64 -23.25
CA PRO A 76 39.01 17.00 -23.54
C PRO A 76 38.24 17.63 -24.71
N HIS A 77 38.60 18.84 -25.11
CA HIS A 77 38.02 19.53 -26.26
C HIS A 77 38.62 19.06 -27.60
N ILE A 78 39.83 18.46 -27.59
CA ILE A 78 40.47 17.87 -28.77
C ILE A 78 40.12 16.39 -28.88
N VAL A 79 40.23 15.66 -27.75
CA VAL A 79 39.99 14.22 -27.71
C VAL A 79 38.70 13.94 -26.96
N SER A 80 37.71 13.40 -27.67
CA SER A 80 36.44 13.01 -27.07
C SER A 80 36.44 11.52 -26.75
N LEU A 81 36.10 11.13 -25.53
CA LEU A 81 35.96 9.71 -25.14
C LEU A 81 35.05 8.89 -26.07
N LYS A 82 34.05 9.52 -26.71
CA LYS A 82 33.13 8.86 -27.65
C LYS A 82 33.77 8.55 -29.01
N ARG A 83 34.88 9.22 -29.33
CA ARG A 83 35.63 9.06 -30.60
C ARG A 83 36.84 8.13 -30.46
N ILE A 84 37.15 7.66 -29.26
CA ILE A 84 38.21 6.67 -29.04
C ILE A 84 37.73 5.33 -29.62
N TYR A 85 38.49 4.82 -30.58
CA TYR A 85 38.21 3.53 -31.19
C TYR A 85 38.59 2.39 -30.25
N ASP A 86 37.69 1.42 -30.09
CA ASP A 86 37.84 0.28 -29.17
C ASP A 86 38.18 0.72 -27.74
N ARG A 87 37.44 1.71 -27.21
CA ARG A 87 37.63 2.30 -25.88
C ARG A 87 37.76 1.27 -24.75
N GLU A 88 36.99 0.18 -24.82
CA GLU A 88 36.98 -0.90 -23.82
C GLU A 88 37.98 -2.02 -24.14
N GLN A 89 38.80 -1.87 -25.19
CA GLN A 89 39.80 -2.83 -25.67
C GLN A 89 39.25 -4.24 -25.97
N THR A 90 37.94 -4.37 -26.16
CA THR A 90 37.29 -5.66 -26.41
C THR A 90 37.75 -6.29 -27.72
N ARG A 91 37.94 -5.48 -28.77
CA ARG A 91 38.43 -5.95 -30.06
C ARG A 91 39.93 -6.24 -30.01
N TYR A 92 40.69 -5.44 -29.29
CA TYR A 92 42.12 -5.66 -29.06
C TYR A 92 42.37 -7.00 -28.34
N LYS A 93 41.63 -7.28 -27.26
CA LYS A 93 41.71 -8.55 -26.53
C LYS A 93 41.27 -9.75 -27.38
N ALA A 94 40.28 -9.57 -28.26
CA ALA A 94 39.76 -10.65 -29.09
C ALA A 94 40.59 -10.94 -30.35
N THR A 95 41.14 -9.91 -31.00
CA THR A 95 41.71 -10.00 -32.37
C THR A 95 43.05 -9.30 -32.56
N GLY A 96 43.60 -8.68 -31.51
CA GLY A 96 44.86 -7.94 -31.58
C GLY A 96 44.72 -6.55 -32.22
N LEU A 97 45.82 -6.00 -32.72
CA LEU A 97 45.85 -4.66 -33.33
C LEU A 97 45.02 -4.58 -34.61
N HIS A 98 44.19 -3.54 -34.69
CA HIS A 98 43.47 -3.14 -35.89
C HIS A 98 43.97 -1.77 -36.34
N PHE A 99 44.07 -1.52 -37.66
CA PHE A 99 44.62 -0.28 -38.21
C PHE A 99 43.97 1.00 -37.64
N ARG A 100 42.66 0.95 -37.34
CA ARG A 100 41.94 2.07 -36.71
C ARG A 100 42.49 2.47 -35.32
N HIS A 101 43.23 1.62 -34.62
CA HIS A 101 43.91 2.00 -33.36
C HIS A 101 44.96 3.11 -33.57
N THR A 102 45.48 3.28 -34.78
CA THR A 102 46.38 4.40 -35.11
C THR A 102 45.72 5.77 -34.89
N ASP A 103 44.40 5.87 -35.06
CA ASP A 103 43.65 7.09 -34.82
C ASP A 103 43.71 7.52 -33.35
N ASN A 104 43.68 6.56 -32.42
CA ASN A 104 43.81 6.85 -30.98
C ASN A 104 45.18 7.49 -30.66
N VAL A 105 46.26 6.97 -31.27
CA VAL A 105 47.61 7.55 -31.13
C VAL A 105 47.66 8.97 -31.72
N ILE A 106 47.05 9.18 -32.89
CA ILE A 106 46.98 10.50 -33.53
C ILE A 106 46.20 11.50 -32.67
N GLN A 107 45.08 11.07 -32.07
CA GLN A 107 44.31 11.90 -31.14
C GLN A 107 45.17 12.36 -29.95
N TRP A 108 46.00 11.48 -29.38
CA TRP A 108 46.95 11.85 -28.32
C TRP A 108 48.04 12.82 -28.79
N LEU A 109 48.64 12.62 -29.97
CA LEU A 109 49.62 13.55 -30.55
C LEU A 109 49.00 14.94 -30.78
N ASN A 110 47.75 15.00 -31.26
CA ASN A 110 47.02 16.26 -31.44
C ASN A 110 46.73 16.96 -30.11
N ALA A 111 46.40 16.19 -29.07
CA ALA A 111 46.24 16.74 -27.72
C ALA A 111 47.54 17.38 -27.22
N MET A 112 48.68 16.70 -27.38
CA MET A 112 49.99 17.26 -26.98
C MET A 112 50.35 18.53 -27.77
N ALA A 113 49.99 18.57 -29.06
CA ALA A 113 50.22 19.73 -29.91
C ALA A 113 49.37 20.94 -29.48
N ASP A 114 48.12 20.71 -29.09
CA ASP A 114 47.23 21.74 -28.53
C ASP A 114 47.82 22.34 -27.24
N LYS A 115 48.38 21.50 -26.38
CA LYS A 115 49.04 21.96 -25.16
C LYS A 115 50.40 22.60 -25.37
N GLY A 116 50.96 22.54 -26.59
CA GLY A 116 52.23 23.20 -26.88
C GLY A 116 53.47 22.43 -26.41
N LEU A 117 53.37 21.11 -26.17
CA LEU A 117 54.56 20.31 -25.89
C LEU A 117 55.50 20.37 -27.11
N PRO A 118 56.80 20.63 -26.96
CA PRO A 118 57.72 20.71 -28.09
C PRO A 118 57.80 19.41 -28.90
N LYS A 119 57.76 19.52 -30.24
CA LYS A 119 57.74 18.36 -31.15
C LYS A 119 58.97 17.45 -31.05
N ILE A 120 60.07 17.92 -30.46
CA ILE A 120 61.28 17.12 -30.21
C ILE A 120 60.98 15.88 -29.34
N PHE A 121 59.98 15.94 -28.46
CA PHE A 121 59.60 14.83 -27.60
C PHE A 121 58.69 13.81 -28.29
N TYR A 122 58.10 14.15 -29.44
CA TYR A 122 56.99 13.36 -29.98
C TYR A 122 57.50 12.07 -30.61
N PRO A 123 56.86 10.92 -30.32
CA PRO A 123 57.07 9.70 -31.08
C PRO A 123 56.31 9.78 -32.41
N GLU A 124 56.71 8.96 -33.38
CA GLU A 124 55.92 8.72 -34.58
C GLU A 124 54.84 7.67 -34.30
N THR A 125 53.72 7.68 -35.05
CA THR A 125 52.66 6.67 -34.89
C THR A 125 53.19 5.25 -35.08
N THR A 126 54.18 5.05 -35.95
CA THR A 126 54.84 3.76 -36.17
C THR A 126 55.77 3.35 -35.02
N ASP A 127 56.28 4.30 -34.22
CA ASP A 127 57.10 3.99 -33.05
C ASP A 127 56.28 3.19 -32.01
N ILE A 128 54.98 3.51 -31.91
CA ILE A 128 54.02 2.92 -30.97
C ILE A 128 53.28 1.74 -31.61
N TYR A 129 52.59 1.94 -32.73
CA TYR A 129 51.71 0.93 -33.32
C TYR A 129 52.48 -0.32 -33.78
N ASP A 130 53.61 -0.13 -34.47
CA ASP A 130 54.48 -1.23 -34.94
C ASP A 130 55.51 -1.66 -33.87
N ARG A 131 55.49 -1.04 -32.68
CA ARG A 131 56.49 -1.23 -31.60
C ARG A 131 57.94 -1.05 -32.10
N LYS A 132 58.18 -0.09 -33.00
CA LYS A 132 59.53 0.20 -33.53
C LYS A 132 60.43 0.92 -32.54
N ASN A 133 59.87 1.79 -31.70
CA ASN A 133 60.62 2.56 -30.73
C ASN A 133 59.74 2.97 -29.54
N MET A 134 59.28 1.99 -28.78
CA MET A 134 58.50 2.23 -27.57
C MET A 134 59.24 3.08 -26.51
N PRO A 135 60.58 2.96 -26.32
CA PRO A 135 61.31 3.85 -25.42
C PRO A 135 61.11 5.34 -25.71
N ARG A 136 60.92 5.73 -26.97
CA ARG A 136 60.58 7.12 -27.34
C ARG A 136 59.18 7.53 -26.90
N CYS A 137 58.22 6.62 -26.91
CA CYS A 137 56.89 6.86 -26.35
C CYS A 137 56.97 7.08 -24.83
N ILE A 138 57.70 6.23 -24.11
CA ILE A 138 57.89 6.37 -22.67
C ILE A 138 58.61 7.68 -22.34
N TYR A 139 59.67 8.01 -23.08
CA TYR A 139 60.35 9.31 -22.97
C TYR A 139 59.40 10.50 -23.17
N CYS A 140 58.51 10.41 -24.16
CA CYS A 140 57.48 11.42 -24.39
C CYS A 140 56.48 11.53 -23.23
N ILE A 141 56.09 10.41 -22.60
CA ILE A 141 55.20 10.40 -21.44
C ILE A 141 55.88 11.08 -20.25
N HIS A 142 57.16 10.82 -20.01
CA HIS A 142 57.95 11.49 -18.98
C HIS A 142 58.07 13.01 -19.21
N ALA A 143 58.34 13.41 -20.45
CA ALA A 143 58.36 14.82 -20.85
C ALA A 143 56.99 15.49 -20.70
N LEU A 144 55.92 14.83 -21.12
CA LEU A 144 54.54 15.28 -20.98
C LEU A 144 54.14 15.41 -19.51
N SER A 145 54.50 14.44 -18.68
CA SER A 145 54.23 14.46 -17.24
C SER A 145 54.85 15.68 -16.56
N LEU A 146 56.14 15.93 -16.82
CA LEU A 146 56.82 17.11 -16.30
C LEU A 146 56.17 18.41 -16.79
N TYR A 147 55.76 18.45 -18.06
CA TYR A 147 55.12 19.62 -18.66
C TYR A 147 53.73 19.90 -18.05
N LEU A 148 52.88 18.89 -17.95
CA LEU A 148 51.54 19.01 -17.37
C LEU A 148 51.60 19.32 -15.87
N PHE A 149 52.60 18.80 -15.15
CA PHE A 149 52.85 19.17 -13.76
C PHE A 149 53.24 20.65 -13.64
N LYS A 150 54.13 21.16 -14.50
CA LYS A 150 54.46 22.60 -14.54
C LYS A 150 53.22 23.48 -14.80
N LEU A 151 52.27 23.00 -15.61
CA LEU A 151 50.99 23.68 -15.88
C LEU A 151 49.91 23.46 -14.80
N GLY A 152 50.19 22.65 -13.75
CA GLY A 152 49.22 22.32 -12.70
C GLY A 152 48.04 21.46 -13.17
N LEU A 153 48.18 20.77 -14.31
CA LEU A 153 47.13 19.94 -14.91
C LEU A 153 47.23 18.45 -14.52
N ALA A 154 48.39 18.01 -14.04
CA ALA A 154 48.65 16.61 -13.66
C ALA A 154 49.52 16.52 -12.41
N PRO A 155 49.45 15.41 -11.64
CA PRO A 155 50.39 15.16 -10.55
C PRO A 155 51.83 14.96 -11.06
N GLN A 156 52.81 15.15 -10.18
CA GLN A 156 54.23 14.92 -10.48
C GLN A 156 54.51 13.41 -10.61
N ILE A 157 55.23 12.99 -11.66
CA ILE A 157 55.74 11.62 -11.76
C ILE A 157 56.77 11.33 -10.66
N THR A 158 56.65 10.19 -9.99
CA THR A 158 57.56 9.78 -8.91
C THR A 158 58.85 9.21 -9.47
N ASP A 159 60.00 9.52 -8.88
CA ASP A 159 61.27 8.83 -9.17
C ASP A 159 61.35 7.54 -8.32
N LEU A 160 61.38 6.40 -9.00
CA LEU A 160 61.38 5.05 -8.42
C LEU A 160 62.71 4.32 -8.64
N TYR A 161 63.72 4.96 -9.22
CA TYR A 161 65.03 4.37 -9.40
C TYR A 161 65.62 3.95 -8.04
N GLY A 162 65.95 2.67 -7.89
CA GLY A 162 66.47 2.09 -6.64
C GLY A 162 65.45 1.93 -5.51
N LYS A 163 64.14 2.12 -5.76
CA LYS A 163 63.04 1.94 -4.79
C LYS A 163 62.11 0.78 -5.14
N VAL A 164 62.27 0.21 -6.33
CA VAL A 164 61.49 -0.91 -6.85
C VAL A 164 62.47 -2.00 -7.32
N ASP A 165 62.18 -3.23 -6.93
CA ASP A 165 62.96 -4.40 -7.33
C ASP A 165 62.19 -5.18 -8.42
N PHE A 166 62.93 -5.60 -9.45
CA PHE A 166 62.43 -6.48 -10.51
C PHE A 166 63.13 -7.83 -10.43
N THR A 167 62.48 -8.88 -10.91
CA THR A 167 63.09 -10.22 -10.96
C THR A 167 64.22 -10.26 -11.99
N GLU A 168 65.19 -11.16 -11.80
CA GLU A 168 66.28 -11.35 -12.76
C GLU A 168 65.76 -11.74 -14.16
N GLU A 169 64.63 -12.46 -14.24
CA GLU A 169 63.99 -12.83 -15.49
C GLU A 169 63.45 -11.60 -16.23
N GLU A 170 62.80 -10.66 -15.54
CA GLU A 170 62.29 -9.42 -16.12
C GLU A 170 63.41 -8.52 -16.65
N ILE A 171 64.50 -8.38 -15.88
CA ILE A 171 65.67 -7.59 -16.28
C ILE A 171 66.35 -8.22 -17.51
N ASN A 172 66.50 -9.55 -17.55
CA ASN A 172 67.09 -10.26 -18.68
C ASN A 172 66.21 -10.21 -19.94
N ASN A 173 64.89 -10.32 -19.79
CA ASN A 173 63.95 -10.19 -20.90
C ASN A 173 63.97 -8.77 -21.49
N MET A 174 63.96 -7.74 -20.64
CA MET A 174 64.05 -6.36 -21.08
C MET A 174 65.41 -6.06 -21.75
N LYS A 175 66.51 -6.59 -21.21
CA LYS A 175 67.84 -6.51 -21.82
C LYS A 175 67.86 -7.08 -23.24
N SER A 176 67.33 -8.29 -23.43
CA SER A 176 67.25 -8.95 -24.74
C SER A 176 66.40 -8.17 -25.75
N GLU A 177 65.27 -7.60 -25.30
CA GLU A 177 64.42 -6.76 -26.17
C GLU A 177 65.12 -5.45 -26.56
N LEU A 178 65.82 -4.78 -25.64
CA LEU A 178 66.59 -3.57 -25.95
C LEU A 178 67.74 -3.84 -26.94
N GLU A 179 68.42 -4.98 -26.82
CA GLU A 179 69.48 -5.42 -27.74
C GLU A 179 68.96 -5.71 -29.16
N LYS A 180 67.79 -6.37 -29.26
CA LYS A 180 67.19 -6.79 -30.53
C LYS A 180 66.86 -5.63 -31.47
N TYR A 181 66.50 -4.48 -30.94
CA TYR A 181 66.12 -3.30 -31.73
C TYR A 181 67.25 -2.26 -31.89
N ASN A 182 68.42 -2.50 -31.27
CA ASN A 182 69.59 -1.60 -31.30
C ASN A 182 69.24 -0.12 -31.02
N ILE A 183 68.31 0.10 -30.08
CA ILE A 183 67.74 1.42 -29.77
C ILE A 183 68.71 2.18 -28.84
N GLN A 184 69.07 3.40 -29.22
CA GLN A 184 69.78 4.32 -28.32
C GLN A 184 68.82 4.81 -27.23
N MET A 185 69.14 4.52 -25.97
CA MET A 185 68.32 4.93 -24.84
C MET A 185 68.25 6.47 -24.74
N PRO A 186 67.03 7.06 -24.70
CA PRO A 186 66.88 8.49 -24.47
C PRO A 186 67.44 8.91 -23.11
N ALA A 187 68.02 10.11 -23.02
CA ALA A 187 68.54 10.63 -21.75
C ALA A 187 67.40 11.18 -20.87
N PHE A 188 66.75 10.33 -20.08
CA PHE A 188 65.65 10.69 -19.17
C PHE A 188 66.05 11.77 -18.16
N SER A 189 67.29 11.70 -17.64
CA SER A 189 67.86 12.70 -16.72
C SER A 189 68.03 14.11 -17.30
N LYS A 190 67.96 14.27 -18.64
CA LYS A 190 68.10 15.57 -19.32
C LYS A 190 66.78 16.18 -19.78
N ILE A 191 65.65 15.51 -19.57
CA ILE A 191 64.31 15.96 -19.98
C ILE A 191 64.03 17.36 -19.44
N GLY A 192 64.25 17.58 -18.14
CA GLY A 192 64.01 18.87 -17.50
C GLY A 192 64.80 20.03 -18.11
N GLY A 193 66.08 19.81 -18.43
CA GLY A 193 66.93 20.83 -19.07
C GLY A 193 66.57 21.11 -20.52
N ILE A 194 66.09 20.11 -21.27
CA ILE A 194 65.66 20.29 -22.67
C ILE A 194 64.30 21.01 -22.73
N LEU A 195 63.35 20.65 -21.86
CA LEU A 195 62.07 21.35 -21.74
C LEU A 195 62.27 22.82 -21.34
N ALA A 196 63.14 23.09 -20.36
CA ALA A 196 63.50 24.44 -19.94
C ALA A 196 64.07 25.28 -21.10
N ASN A 197 64.97 24.71 -21.89
CA ASN A 197 65.60 25.40 -23.02
C ASN A 197 64.63 25.67 -24.19
N GLU A 198 63.75 24.72 -24.52
CA GLU A 198 62.79 24.84 -25.65
C GLU A 198 61.54 25.66 -25.30
N LEU A 199 61.14 25.72 -24.03
CA LEU A 199 60.03 26.54 -23.52
C LEU A 199 60.46 27.94 -23.09
N SER A 200 61.72 28.33 -23.34
CA SER A 200 62.31 29.60 -22.89
C SER A 200 61.73 30.83 -23.62
N VAL A 201 60.45 31.09 -23.39
CA VAL A 201 60.00 32.44 -23.12
C VAL A 201 59.89 32.55 -21.59
N ASP A 202 61.04 32.91 -21.01
CA ASP A 202 61.19 33.54 -19.71
C ASP A 202 60.97 32.67 -18.45
N GLU A 203 61.64 31.52 -18.37
CA GLU A 203 61.80 30.77 -17.11
C GLU A 203 62.40 31.66 -15.99
N ALA A 204 63.22 32.65 -16.37
CA ALA A 204 63.71 33.69 -15.47
C ALA A 204 62.58 34.59 -14.94
N ALA A 205 61.62 35.01 -15.77
CA ALA A 205 60.46 35.77 -15.30
C ALA A 205 59.48 34.94 -14.47
N LEU A 206 59.31 33.64 -14.75
CA LEU A 206 58.55 32.74 -13.88
C LEU A 206 59.24 32.61 -12.51
N HIS A 207 60.55 32.36 -12.49
CA HIS A 207 61.31 32.32 -11.24
C HIS A 207 61.25 33.66 -10.47
N ALA A 208 61.38 34.79 -11.16
CA ALA A 208 61.26 36.12 -10.56
C ALA A 208 59.84 36.36 -10.00
N ALA A 209 58.80 35.91 -10.70
CA ALA A 209 57.43 36.01 -10.23
C ALA A 209 57.18 35.13 -8.99
N VAL A 210 57.70 33.91 -8.95
CA VAL A 210 57.63 33.02 -7.78
C VAL A 210 58.38 33.60 -6.58
N ILE A 211 59.56 34.20 -6.80
CA ILE A 211 60.32 34.90 -5.75
C ILE A 211 59.52 36.10 -5.25
N ALA A 212 58.95 36.91 -6.15
CA ALA A 212 58.13 38.07 -5.78
C ALA A 212 56.88 37.68 -4.97
N ILE A 213 56.24 36.55 -5.29
CA ILE A 213 55.12 36.02 -4.49
C ILE A 213 55.60 35.62 -3.09
N ASN A 214 56.71 34.89 -2.99
CA ASN A 214 57.25 34.48 -1.69
C ASN A 214 57.67 35.67 -0.83
N ASP A 215 58.24 36.71 -1.44
CA ASP A 215 58.61 37.95 -0.77
C ASP A 215 57.36 38.69 -0.30
N ALA A 216 56.34 38.83 -1.15
CA ALA A 216 55.06 39.43 -0.77
C ALA A 216 54.39 38.67 0.40
N VAL A 217 54.47 37.34 0.41
CA VAL A 217 53.98 36.50 1.51
C VAL A 217 54.69 36.83 2.84
N ASP A 218 56.00 37.07 2.83
CA ASP A 218 56.76 37.45 4.04
C ASP A 218 56.39 38.84 4.57
N HIS A 219 56.02 39.76 3.67
CA HIS A 219 55.56 41.10 4.05
C HIS A 219 54.20 41.09 4.77
N GLY A 220 53.43 40.01 4.64
CA GLY A 220 52.20 39.83 5.42
C GLY A 220 51.00 40.65 4.93
N ASP A 221 51.08 41.29 3.76
CA ASP A 221 49.98 42.10 3.20
C ASP A 221 49.15 41.29 2.17
N PRO A 222 47.87 40.97 2.47
CA PRO A 222 47.00 40.24 1.54
C PRO A 222 46.84 40.89 0.17
N ALA A 223 46.79 42.23 0.11
CA ALA A 223 46.63 42.94 -1.16
C ALA A 223 47.90 42.86 -2.02
N GLY A 224 49.06 43.06 -1.39
CA GLY A 224 50.38 42.88 -2.02
C GLY A 224 50.62 41.45 -2.51
N THR A 225 50.26 40.44 -1.73
CA THR A 225 50.40 39.04 -2.12
C THR A 225 49.52 38.68 -3.31
N LEU A 226 48.24 39.09 -3.30
CA LEU A 226 47.38 38.88 -4.46
C LEU A 226 47.91 39.62 -5.70
N ALA A 227 48.43 40.84 -5.55
CA ALA A 227 49.02 41.59 -6.66
C ALA A 227 50.23 40.87 -7.26
N ALA A 228 51.08 40.27 -6.42
CA ALA A 228 52.21 39.45 -6.87
C ALA A 228 51.73 38.16 -7.58
N MET A 229 50.69 37.51 -7.05
CA MET A 229 50.11 36.29 -7.65
C MET A 229 49.42 36.55 -8.99
N ARG A 230 48.86 37.75 -9.20
CA ARG A 230 48.26 38.19 -10.48
C ARG A 230 49.29 38.45 -11.58
N ASN A 231 50.59 38.40 -11.29
CA ASN A 231 51.62 38.58 -12.29
C ASN A 231 51.41 37.55 -13.42
N PRO A 232 51.22 37.98 -14.69
CA PRO A 232 51.02 37.05 -15.80
C PRO A 232 52.15 36.03 -15.97
N ASN A 233 53.37 36.42 -15.59
CA ASN A 233 54.54 35.55 -15.62
C ASN A 233 54.54 34.50 -14.50
N ALA A 234 53.71 34.65 -13.47
CA ALA A 234 53.52 33.63 -12.43
C ALA A 234 52.69 32.43 -12.93
N MET A 235 51.95 32.58 -14.04
CA MET A 235 51.16 31.51 -14.67
C MET A 235 50.17 30.78 -13.75
N LEU A 236 49.75 31.43 -12.64
CA LEU A 236 48.80 30.86 -11.70
C LEU A 236 47.38 30.84 -12.29
N LEU A 237 46.69 29.73 -12.11
CA LEU A 237 45.32 29.50 -12.59
C LEU A 237 44.31 29.60 -11.44
N ASN A 238 43.06 29.95 -11.80
CA ASN A 238 41.90 29.99 -10.91
C ASN A 238 42.05 30.95 -9.72
N LEU A 239 42.73 32.09 -9.86
CA LEU A 239 42.79 33.08 -8.79
C LEU A 239 41.42 33.75 -8.57
N ASP A 240 40.97 33.77 -7.32
CA ASP A 240 39.78 34.46 -6.84
C ASP A 240 40.19 35.74 -6.10
N GLU A 241 39.81 36.89 -6.63
CA GLU A 241 40.17 38.20 -6.06
C GLU A 241 39.61 38.40 -4.66
N SER A 242 38.49 37.76 -4.33
CA SER A 242 37.86 37.85 -3.01
C SER A 242 38.62 37.05 -1.93
N ALA A 243 39.48 36.12 -2.34
CA ALA A 243 40.20 35.20 -1.47
C ALA A 243 41.59 35.71 -1.02
N ALA A 244 41.93 36.97 -1.29
CA ALA A 244 43.26 37.56 -1.03
C ALA A 244 43.82 37.23 0.37
N ARG A 245 43.00 37.37 1.42
CA ARG A 245 43.39 37.05 2.81
C ARG A 245 43.66 35.57 3.01
N HIS A 246 42.78 34.70 2.50
CA HIS A 246 42.93 33.26 2.64
C HIS A 246 44.16 32.72 1.89
N TYR A 247 44.49 33.29 0.72
CA TYR A 247 45.74 32.97 0.02
C TYR A 247 46.96 33.38 0.82
N GLN A 248 46.99 34.62 1.33
CA GLN A 248 48.09 35.11 2.17
C GLN A 248 48.33 34.21 3.38
N ASP A 249 47.28 33.92 4.16
CA ASP A 249 47.39 33.12 5.38
C ASP A 249 47.84 31.69 5.08
N THR A 250 47.32 31.09 4.00
CA THR A 250 47.64 29.70 3.63
C THR A 250 49.07 29.58 3.10
N LEU A 251 49.49 30.50 2.20
CA LEU A 251 50.84 30.52 1.67
C LEU A 251 51.87 30.82 2.77
N TYR A 252 51.57 31.73 3.70
CA TYR A 252 52.44 32.03 4.83
C TYR A 252 52.67 30.79 5.72
N ARG A 253 51.60 30.06 6.05
CA ARG A 253 51.70 28.81 6.81
C ARG A 253 52.47 27.72 6.05
N ALA A 254 52.16 27.51 4.77
CA ALA A 254 52.85 26.53 3.94
C ALA A 254 54.36 26.83 3.85
N LYS A 255 54.72 28.10 3.71
CA LYS A 255 56.12 28.54 3.71
C LYS A 255 56.78 28.30 5.06
N ALA A 256 56.13 28.67 6.16
CA ALA A 256 56.66 28.43 7.51
C ALA A 256 56.88 26.94 7.81
N GLU A 257 55.97 26.06 7.37
CA GLU A 257 56.12 24.61 7.48
C GLU A 257 57.29 24.08 6.64
N LYS A 258 57.43 24.57 5.41
CA LYS A 258 58.55 24.20 4.53
C LYS A 258 59.90 24.60 5.14
N VAL A 259 60.01 25.82 5.64
CA VAL A 259 61.20 26.33 6.36
C VAL A 259 61.49 25.50 7.63
N ALA A 260 60.46 25.12 8.39
CA ALA A 260 60.65 24.26 9.56
C ALA A 260 61.14 22.85 9.17
N ASN A 261 60.64 22.31 8.06
CA ASN A 261 61.01 20.99 7.55
C ASN A 261 62.41 20.96 6.95
N SER A 262 62.85 22.01 6.24
CA SER A 262 64.23 22.13 5.76
C SER A 262 65.21 22.17 6.94
N ARG A 263 64.90 22.93 7.99
CA ARG A 263 65.71 23.02 9.21
C ARG A 263 65.83 21.71 9.98
N LYS A 264 64.78 20.87 10.00
CA LYS A 264 64.82 19.54 10.63
C LYS A 264 65.71 18.54 9.88
N ARG A 265 65.89 18.69 8.56
CA ARG A 265 66.71 17.79 7.74
C ARG A 265 68.22 18.03 7.89
N ILE A 266 68.63 19.23 8.28
CA ILE A 266 70.05 19.65 8.27
C ILE A 266 70.81 19.35 9.59
N GLY A 267 70.13 18.93 10.67
CA GLY A 267 70.71 18.41 11.92
C GLY A 267 72.08 18.96 12.36
N GLU A 268 72.11 19.96 13.25
CA GLU A 268 73.26 20.45 14.06
C GLU A 268 74.69 20.54 13.45
N ASN A 269 74.90 20.45 12.13
CA ASN A 269 76.19 20.72 11.48
C ASN A 269 76.15 22.08 10.77
N MET A 270 76.87 23.05 11.33
CA MET A 270 76.80 24.49 11.00
C MET A 270 77.58 24.96 9.75
N GLU A 271 77.86 24.12 8.75
CA GLU A 271 78.68 24.53 7.59
C GLU A 271 78.19 23.98 6.23
N VAL A 272 76.90 24.08 5.92
CA VAL A 272 76.41 23.98 4.54
C VAL A 272 75.74 25.30 4.19
N GLU A 273 76.18 25.95 3.10
CA GLU A 273 75.53 27.15 2.54
C GLU A 273 74.03 26.88 2.42
N ARG A 274 73.22 27.72 3.08
CA ARG A 274 71.76 27.60 3.07
C ARG A 274 71.28 27.89 1.66
N ASP A 275 70.75 26.87 0.98
CA ASP A 275 70.11 27.08 -0.31
C ASP A 275 68.79 27.83 -0.09
N VAL A 276 68.78 29.12 -0.46
CA VAL A 276 67.61 30.00 -0.35
C VAL A 276 66.40 29.39 -1.07
N TYR A 277 66.62 28.57 -2.11
CA TYR A 277 65.54 27.91 -2.85
C TYR A 277 64.86 26.77 -2.08
N GLU A 278 65.48 26.23 -1.02
CA GLU A 278 64.84 25.23 -0.14
C GLU A 278 63.83 25.86 0.84
N GLU A 279 63.97 27.15 1.14
CA GLU A 279 63.09 27.90 2.04
C GLU A 279 61.91 28.58 1.30
N LEU A 280 61.98 28.71 -0.02
CA LEU A 280 60.93 29.31 -0.84
C LEU A 280 59.90 28.28 -1.31
N LEU A 281 58.63 28.68 -1.37
CA LEU A 281 57.59 27.91 -2.07
C LEU A 281 57.87 27.91 -3.58
N THR A 282 57.75 26.74 -4.19
CA THR A 282 57.81 26.53 -5.64
C THR A 282 56.49 26.94 -6.29
N HIS A 283 56.50 27.16 -7.61
CA HIS A 283 55.29 27.42 -8.38
C HIS A 283 54.18 26.36 -8.13
N ALA A 284 54.54 25.07 -8.14
CA ALA A 284 53.59 23.98 -7.92
C ALA A 284 52.97 24.00 -6.51
N GLU A 285 53.78 24.31 -5.49
CA GLU A 285 53.26 24.46 -4.13
C GLU A 285 52.34 25.68 -4.00
N ILE A 286 52.66 26.80 -4.66
CA ILE A 286 51.80 27.99 -4.68
C ILE A 286 50.47 27.67 -5.37
N GLN A 287 50.50 27.08 -6.57
CA GLN A 287 49.28 26.67 -7.29
C GLN A 287 48.46 25.66 -6.50
N GLY A 288 49.10 24.68 -5.87
CA GLY A 288 48.43 23.70 -5.00
C GLY A 288 47.71 24.35 -3.82
N ASN A 289 48.33 25.35 -3.18
CA ASN A 289 47.70 26.11 -2.09
C ASN A 289 46.58 27.03 -2.59
N VAL A 290 46.70 27.63 -3.78
CA VAL A 290 45.61 28.37 -4.43
C VAL A 290 44.39 27.47 -4.63
N ASN A 291 44.59 26.28 -5.23
CA ASN A 291 43.52 25.32 -5.45
C ASN A 291 42.88 24.87 -4.13
N LYS A 292 43.68 24.65 -3.08
CA LYS A 292 43.20 24.30 -1.73
C LYS A 292 42.32 25.40 -1.12
N VAL A 293 42.74 26.66 -1.21
CA VAL A 293 41.95 27.80 -0.69
C VAL A 293 40.64 27.94 -1.45
N ASN A 294 40.67 27.83 -2.78
CA ASN A 294 39.48 27.92 -3.61
C ASN A 294 38.48 26.81 -3.29
N LEU A 295 38.96 25.58 -3.13
CA LEU A 295 38.12 24.45 -2.75
C LEU A 295 37.49 24.70 -1.36
N SER A 296 38.27 25.16 -0.39
CA SER A 296 37.76 25.47 0.95
C SER A 296 36.71 26.58 0.95
N ASN A 297 36.92 27.65 0.18
CA ASN A 297 35.96 28.74 0.04
C ASN A 297 34.68 28.29 -0.66
N ALA A 298 34.80 27.46 -1.70
CA ALA A 298 33.65 26.97 -2.45
C ALA A 298 32.82 25.98 -1.61
N LEU A 299 33.46 25.11 -0.83
CA LEU A 299 32.78 24.25 0.16
C LEU A 299 32.06 25.09 1.22
N GLY A 300 32.71 26.13 1.77
CA GLY A 300 32.08 27.04 2.72
C GLY A 300 30.89 27.79 2.12
N SER A 301 30.98 28.20 0.85
CA SER A 301 29.88 28.86 0.14
C SER A 301 28.71 27.91 -0.11
N ALA A 302 29.00 26.66 -0.49
CA ALA A 302 27.98 25.62 -0.65
C ALA A 302 27.28 25.32 0.68
N GLU A 303 28.02 25.22 1.79
CA GLU A 303 27.45 25.03 3.14
C GLU A 303 26.54 26.20 3.53
N LEU A 304 26.98 27.44 3.35
CA LEU A 304 26.15 28.62 3.67
C LEU A 304 24.89 28.67 2.81
N ALA A 305 25.00 28.35 1.52
CA ALA A 305 23.85 28.29 0.63
C ALA A 305 22.87 27.17 1.03
N LEU A 306 23.39 26.00 1.40
CA LEU A 306 22.61 24.86 1.88
C LEU A 306 21.84 25.20 3.15
N LEU A 307 22.50 25.80 4.14
CA LEU A 307 21.88 26.24 5.40
C LEU A 307 20.85 27.35 5.20
N SER A 308 21.01 28.16 4.14
CA SER A 308 20.04 29.22 3.82
C SER A 308 18.75 28.71 3.18
N GLY A 309 18.74 27.48 2.65
CA GLY A 309 17.59 26.91 1.95
C GLY A 309 17.31 27.53 0.57
N ASP A 310 18.26 28.29 0.00
CA ASP A 310 18.12 28.97 -1.29
C ASP A 310 18.65 28.07 -2.42
N GLU A 311 17.72 27.53 -3.23
CA GLU A 311 18.01 26.62 -4.33
C GLU A 311 18.92 27.23 -5.40
N GLU A 312 18.77 28.53 -5.69
CA GLU A 312 19.54 29.23 -6.72
C GLU A 312 20.98 29.46 -6.24
N ARG A 313 21.13 29.98 -5.02
CA ARG A 313 22.46 30.19 -4.43
C ARG A 313 23.23 28.89 -4.25
N LEU A 314 22.54 27.82 -3.88
CA LEU A 314 23.17 26.51 -3.73
C LEU A 314 23.66 26.01 -5.10
N TYR A 315 22.85 26.11 -6.14
CA TYR A 315 23.26 25.71 -7.49
C TYR A 315 24.45 26.53 -8.01
N GLU A 316 24.45 27.84 -7.80
CA GLU A 316 25.59 28.71 -8.14
C GLU A 316 26.86 28.28 -7.41
N ALA A 317 26.77 28.03 -6.10
CA ALA A 317 27.90 27.56 -5.30
C ALA A 317 28.44 26.22 -5.81
N LEU A 318 27.55 25.24 -6.06
CA LEU A 318 27.91 23.92 -6.60
C LEU A 318 28.54 23.98 -7.99
N SER A 319 28.14 24.97 -8.81
CA SER A 319 28.63 25.16 -10.19
C SER A 319 30.03 25.80 -10.26
N THR A 320 30.61 26.16 -9.12
CA THR A 320 31.95 26.77 -9.06
C THR A 320 33.01 25.79 -9.55
N SER A 321 33.91 26.24 -10.43
CA SER A 321 34.99 25.43 -11.00
C SER A 321 35.92 24.82 -9.95
N ALA A 322 36.05 25.46 -8.79
CA ALA A 322 36.84 24.98 -7.66
C ALA A 322 36.32 23.67 -7.05
N LEU A 323 35.00 23.46 -7.02
CA LEU A 323 34.43 22.18 -6.60
C LEU A 323 34.60 21.14 -7.72
N GLY A 324 34.44 21.56 -8.97
CA GLY A 324 34.61 20.67 -10.13
C GLY A 324 33.61 19.52 -10.14
N LEU A 325 32.38 19.76 -9.65
CA LEU A 325 31.31 18.77 -9.64
C LEU A 325 30.86 18.44 -11.06
N ARG A 326 30.50 17.17 -11.28
CA ARG A 326 30.07 16.64 -12.58
C ARG A 326 28.56 16.48 -12.62
N SER A 327 28.00 16.52 -13.82
CA SER A 327 26.57 16.23 -14.08
C SER A 327 25.57 17.16 -13.38
N LEU A 328 25.97 18.39 -13.04
CA LEU A 328 25.02 19.40 -12.56
C LEU A 328 24.03 19.78 -13.66
N GLN A 329 22.74 19.78 -13.33
CA GLN A 329 21.62 20.10 -14.22
C GLN A 329 20.79 21.22 -13.61
N GLU A 330 20.61 22.31 -14.36
CA GLU A 330 19.89 23.49 -13.88
C GLU A 330 18.42 23.20 -13.53
N LYS A 331 17.78 22.22 -14.15
CA LYS A 331 16.41 21.83 -13.81
C LYS A 331 16.27 21.11 -12.46
N ASN A 332 17.37 20.70 -11.83
CA ASN A 332 17.38 19.85 -10.64
C ASN A 332 17.74 20.62 -9.34
N LYS A 333 17.70 21.96 -9.33
CA LYS A 333 18.10 22.79 -8.16
C LYS A 333 17.40 22.37 -6.86
N GLY A 334 16.08 22.26 -6.86
CA GLY A 334 15.32 21.80 -5.69
C GLY A 334 15.63 20.36 -5.26
N TRP A 335 15.97 19.48 -6.20
CA TRP A 335 16.41 18.12 -5.88
C TRP A 335 17.77 18.11 -5.18
N TYR A 336 18.71 18.95 -5.63
CA TYR A 336 20.01 19.12 -4.95
C TYR A 336 19.82 19.67 -3.55
N LEU A 337 19.00 20.70 -3.38
CA LEU A 337 18.75 21.26 -2.06
C LEU A 337 18.18 20.21 -1.10
N LYS A 338 17.15 19.48 -1.53
CA LYS A 338 16.50 18.45 -0.71
C LYS A 338 17.46 17.31 -0.34
N GLN A 339 18.19 16.77 -1.31
CA GLN A 339 19.10 15.65 -1.10
C GLN A 339 20.28 16.05 -0.22
N LEU A 340 20.95 17.17 -0.53
CA LEU A 340 22.12 17.62 0.23
C LEU A 340 21.75 18.09 1.64
N ALA A 341 20.53 18.62 1.84
CA ALA A 341 20.06 18.95 3.19
C ALA A 341 19.89 17.69 4.05
N ALA A 342 19.34 16.62 3.46
CA ALA A 342 19.23 15.33 4.14
C ALA A 342 20.60 14.70 4.43
N ASP A 343 21.52 14.75 3.46
CA ASP A 343 22.90 14.26 3.63
C ASP A 343 23.62 15.05 4.73
N ARG A 344 23.42 16.37 4.78
CA ARG A 344 23.98 17.26 5.81
C ARG A 344 23.41 16.98 7.19
N GLU A 345 22.11 16.72 7.30
CA GLU A 345 21.45 16.34 8.55
C GLU A 345 21.96 14.98 9.05
N ALA A 346 22.08 14.00 8.16
CA ALA A 346 22.65 12.69 8.47
C ALA A 346 24.11 12.81 8.94
N LYS A 347 24.91 13.67 8.29
CA LYS A 347 26.30 13.93 8.69
C LYS A 347 26.38 14.66 10.04
N ASP A 348 25.47 15.58 10.34
CA ASP A 348 25.46 16.28 11.63
C ASP A 348 25.22 15.31 12.80
N GLN A 349 24.43 14.26 12.57
CA GLN A 349 24.20 13.20 13.56
C GLN A 349 25.45 12.36 13.84
N SER A 350 26.31 12.14 12.84
CA SER A 350 27.57 11.39 13.02
C SER A 350 28.73 12.26 13.50
N THR A 351 28.85 13.46 12.95
CA THR A 351 29.96 14.40 13.12
C THR A 351 29.41 15.82 13.20
N PRO A 352 28.95 16.25 14.40
CA PRO A 352 28.28 17.53 14.57
C PRO A 352 29.13 18.72 14.13
N GLY A 353 28.55 19.59 13.31
CA GLY A 353 29.20 20.82 12.84
C GLY A 353 30.22 20.64 11.72
N GLU A 354 30.47 19.41 11.23
CA GLU A 354 31.31 19.21 10.06
C GLU A 354 30.49 19.37 8.76
N PRO A 355 30.89 20.27 7.83
CA PRO A 355 30.20 20.44 6.55
C PRO A 355 30.44 19.25 5.62
N LEU A 356 29.63 19.14 4.57
CA LEU A 356 29.82 18.14 3.53
C LEU A 356 31.16 18.38 2.79
N ASN A 357 31.91 17.31 2.56
CA ASN A 357 33.12 17.35 1.73
C ASN A 357 32.75 17.27 0.23
N LYS A 358 33.74 17.42 -0.65
CA LYS A 358 33.53 17.46 -2.10
C LYS A 358 32.94 16.15 -2.62
N GLU A 359 33.40 15.01 -2.12
CA GLU A 359 32.97 13.68 -2.56
C GLU A 359 31.51 13.42 -2.15
N GLU A 360 31.13 13.83 -0.94
CA GLU A 360 29.75 13.77 -0.44
C GLU A 360 28.83 14.68 -1.26
N LEU A 361 29.25 15.91 -1.59
CA LEU A 361 28.49 16.80 -2.47
C LEU A 361 28.32 16.19 -3.88
N GLN A 362 29.37 15.58 -4.44
CA GLN A 362 29.29 14.89 -5.73
C GLN A 362 28.30 13.71 -5.69
N SER A 363 28.38 12.88 -4.65
CA SER A 363 27.46 11.76 -4.44
C SER A 363 26.02 12.24 -4.30
N GLY A 364 25.77 13.29 -3.51
CA GLY A 364 24.44 13.86 -3.33
C GLY A 364 23.87 14.44 -4.63
N VAL A 365 24.69 15.09 -5.46
CA VAL A 365 24.29 15.56 -6.80
C VAL A 365 23.91 14.39 -7.71
N GLU A 366 24.67 13.29 -7.70
CA GLU A 366 24.38 12.10 -8.49
C GLU A 366 23.07 11.42 -8.05
N VAL A 367 22.86 11.27 -6.73
CA VAL A 367 21.62 10.73 -6.14
C VAL A 367 20.43 11.62 -6.50
N ALA A 368 20.54 12.93 -6.31
CA ALA A 368 19.48 13.88 -6.66
C ALA A 368 19.11 13.81 -8.15
N ASN A 369 20.10 13.68 -9.04
CA ASN A 369 19.85 13.50 -10.47
C ASN A 369 19.11 12.20 -10.76
N HIS A 370 19.49 11.09 -10.12
CA HIS A 370 18.82 9.81 -10.30
C HIS A 370 17.36 9.86 -9.80
N ILE A 371 17.12 10.48 -8.65
CA ILE A 371 15.76 10.68 -8.11
C ILE A 371 14.92 11.54 -9.07
N ALA A 372 15.48 12.64 -9.56
CA ALA A 372 14.79 13.53 -10.50
C ALA A 372 14.45 12.81 -11.82
N GLU A 373 15.36 11.99 -12.34
CA GLU A 373 15.11 11.17 -13.52
C GLU A 373 14.02 10.13 -13.29
N GLY A 374 14.06 9.43 -12.15
CA GLY A 374 13.02 8.47 -11.75
C GLY A 374 11.65 9.11 -11.63
N TYR A 375 11.57 10.29 -11.00
CA TYR A 375 10.33 11.07 -10.90
C TYR A 375 9.80 11.51 -12.27
N SER A 376 10.69 11.94 -13.17
CA SER A 376 10.30 12.29 -14.55
C SER A 376 9.77 11.08 -15.33
N LYS A 377 10.37 9.89 -15.18
CA LYS A 377 9.88 8.66 -15.81
C LYS A 377 8.52 8.24 -15.27
N MET A 378 8.32 8.38 -13.96
CA MET A 378 7.03 8.11 -13.31
C MET A 378 5.91 9.01 -13.84
N LEU A 379 6.16 10.33 -13.97
CA LEU A 379 5.16 11.23 -14.56
C LEU A 379 4.83 10.85 -16.01
N GLN A 380 5.82 10.50 -16.82
CA GLN A 380 5.59 10.02 -18.18
C GLN A 380 4.79 8.71 -18.21
N ALA A 381 5.03 7.80 -17.28
CA ALA A 381 4.27 6.56 -17.16
C ALA A 381 2.81 6.83 -16.76
N VAL A 382 2.57 7.76 -15.84
CA VAL A 382 1.21 8.20 -15.45
C VAL A 382 0.46 8.82 -16.64
N ASP A 383 1.14 9.63 -17.46
CA ASP A 383 0.55 10.18 -18.69
C ASP A 383 0.19 9.06 -19.68
N ARG A 384 1.05 8.05 -19.83
CA ARG A 384 0.76 6.88 -20.67
C ARG A 384 -0.42 6.07 -20.16
N ILE A 385 -0.49 5.81 -18.86
CA ILE A 385 -1.62 5.11 -18.21
C ILE A 385 -2.91 5.88 -18.47
N ASN A 386 -2.94 7.18 -18.22
CA ASN A 386 -4.12 8.01 -18.48
C ASN A 386 -4.55 7.99 -19.95
N ALA A 387 -3.59 7.98 -20.87
CA ALA A 387 -3.88 7.85 -22.29
C ALA A 387 -4.40 6.45 -22.66
N ALA A 388 -3.89 5.39 -22.04
CA ALA A 388 -4.37 4.02 -22.25
C ALA A 388 -5.81 3.84 -21.76
N ILE A 389 -6.12 4.34 -20.54
CA ILE A 389 -7.48 4.32 -19.99
C ILE A 389 -8.47 4.99 -20.95
N LYS A 390 -8.10 6.12 -21.57
CA LYS A 390 -8.93 6.84 -22.55
C LYS A 390 -9.15 6.11 -23.86
N ARG A 391 -8.25 5.20 -24.25
CA ARG A 391 -8.39 4.40 -25.48
C ARG A 391 -9.42 3.28 -25.33
N ASP A 392 -9.78 2.94 -24.09
CA ASP A 392 -10.75 1.91 -23.76
C ASP A 392 -10.38 0.51 -24.30
N VAL A 393 -9.10 0.17 -24.17
CA VAL A 393 -8.55 -1.15 -24.49
C VAL A 393 -7.95 -1.72 -23.22
N ALA A 394 -8.56 -2.77 -22.68
CA ALA A 394 -8.22 -3.30 -21.36
C ALA A 394 -6.77 -3.79 -21.27
N GLU A 395 -6.27 -4.46 -22.31
CA GLU A 395 -4.90 -4.95 -22.36
C GLU A 395 -3.88 -3.81 -22.38
N ASP A 396 -4.16 -2.72 -23.09
CA ASP A 396 -3.27 -1.55 -23.14
C ASP A 396 -3.16 -0.90 -21.76
N THR A 397 -4.28 -0.76 -21.07
CA THR A 397 -4.33 -0.20 -19.71
C THR A 397 -3.55 -1.05 -18.74
N VAL A 398 -3.77 -2.36 -18.70
CA VAL A 398 -3.04 -3.24 -17.77
C VAL A 398 -1.54 -3.28 -18.08
N ASN A 399 -1.15 -3.24 -19.36
CA ASN A 399 0.26 -3.19 -19.77
C ASN A 399 0.96 -1.92 -19.28
N GLU A 400 0.32 -0.76 -19.37
CA GLU A 400 0.88 0.49 -18.86
C GLU A 400 0.86 0.55 -17.32
N LEU A 401 -0.14 -0.02 -16.65
CA LEU A 401 -0.16 -0.14 -15.18
C LEU A 401 0.98 -1.01 -14.65
N MET A 402 1.37 -2.05 -15.40
CA MET A 402 2.51 -2.92 -15.07
C MET A 402 3.87 -2.30 -15.34
N ASN A 403 3.93 -1.09 -15.91
CA ASN A 403 5.18 -0.42 -16.19
C ASN A 403 5.91 -0.08 -14.88
N PRO A 404 7.14 -0.58 -14.64
CA PRO A 404 7.85 -0.36 -13.39
C PRO A 404 8.16 1.12 -13.13
N ASP A 405 8.27 1.94 -14.18
CA ASP A 405 8.48 3.38 -14.06
C ASP A 405 7.30 4.07 -13.35
N ALA A 406 6.08 3.51 -13.43
CA ALA A 406 4.89 4.05 -12.77
C ALA A 406 4.91 3.90 -11.24
N GLN A 407 5.77 3.01 -10.70
CA GLN A 407 5.88 2.74 -9.27
C GLN A 407 4.53 2.39 -8.61
N LEU A 408 3.70 1.63 -9.31
CA LEU A 408 2.39 1.18 -8.83
C LEU A 408 2.50 -0.18 -8.09
N PRO A 409 1.53 -0.51 -7.23
CA PRO A 409 1.44 -1.82 -6.59
C PRO A 409 1.32 -2.97 -7.60
N GLN A 410 1.33 -4.21 -7.09
CA GLN A 410 1.14 -5.39 -7.93
C GLN A 410 -0.17 -5.30 -8.74
N VAL A 411 -0.07 -5.50 -10.06
CA VAL A 411 -1.19 -5.52 -11.01
C VAL A 411 -1.38 -6.95 -11.51
N TYR A 412 -2.64 -7.38 -11.67
CA TYR A 412 -2.99 -8.72 -12.13
C TYR A 412 -3.50 -8.69 -13.59
N PRO A 413 -2.73 -9.19 -14.58
CA PRO A 413 -3.11 -9.10 -15.99
C PRO A 413 -4.44 -9.80 -16.33
N SER A 414 -4.80 -10.84 -15.58
CA SER A 414 -6.07 -11.55 -15.74
C SER A 414 -7.30 -10.67 -15.54
N ALA A 415 -7.16 -9.58 -14.78
CA ALA A 415 -8.25 -8.67 -14.46
C ALA A 415 -8.20 -7.36 -15.29
N ALA A 416 -7.64 -7.39 -16.50
CA ALA A 416 -7.50 -6.21 -17.36
C ALA A 416 -8.81 -5.43 -17.52
N GLU A 417 -9.92 -6.14 -17.78
CA GLU A 417 -11.26 -5.55 -17.93
C GLU A 417 -11.74 -4.82 -16.68
N LEU A 418 -11.43 -5.36 -15.49
CA LEU A 418 -11.79 -4.74 -14.22
C LEU A 418 -11.00 -3.43 -14.02
N TYR A 419 -9.67 -3.46 -14.21
CA TYR A 419 -8.86 -2.25 -14.09
C TYR A 419 -9.32 -1.17 -15.08
N GLN A 420 -9.56 -1.54 -16.34
CA GLN A 420 -10.01 -0.60 -17.37
C GLN A 420 -11.33 0.05 -16.98
N ARG A 421 -12.36 -0.74 -16.67
CA ARG A 421 -13.70 -0.22 -16.36
C ARG A 421 -13.71 0.70 -15.14
N GLU A 422 -13.06 0.27 -14.05
CA GLU A 422 -13.08 1.01 -12.78
C GLU A 422 -12.21 2.28 -12.87
N LEU A 423 -11.01 2.21 -13.46
CA LEU A 423 -10.16 3.38 -13.64
C LEU A 423 -10.74 4.38 -14.64
N PHE A 424 -11.44 3.91 -15.69
CA PHE A 424 -12.16 4.79 -16.61
C PHE A 424 -13.30 5.54 -15.91
N SER A 425 -14.02 4.85 -15.03
CA SER A 425 -15.08 5.47 -14.22
C SER A 425 -14.51 6.53 -13.27
N LEU A 426 -13.37 6.26 -12.61
CA LEU A 426 -12.68 7.23 -11.77
C LEU A 426 -12.16 8.42 -12.58
N GLN A 427 -11.59 8.17 -13.77
CA GLN A 427 -11.07 9.22 -14.64
C GLN A 427 -12.19 10.17 -15.13
N GLN A 428 -13.39 9.67 -15.37
CA GLN A 428 -14.56 10.49 -15.71
C GLN A 428 -15.06 11.36 -14.56
N GLN A 429 -14.85 10.93 -13.31
CA GLN A 429 -15.23 11.70 -12.12
C GLN A 429 -14.19 12.75 -11.74
N SER A 430 -12.94 12.60 -12.21
CA SER A 430 -11.88 13.59 -12.02
C SER A 430 -12.18 14.89 -12.76
N SER A 431 -11.97 16.02 -12.07
CA SER A 431 -12.20 17.36 -12.64
C SER A 431 -11.27 17.69 -13.82
N GLU A 432 -10.08 17.09 -13.85
CA GLU A 432 -9.08 17.30 -14.91
C GLU A 432 -9.18 16.25 -16.03
N GLY A 433 -10.03 15.23 -15.88
CA GLY A 433 -10.14 14.13 -16.84
C GLY A 433 -8.85 13.29 -16.91
N SER A 434 -8.06 13.29 -15.84
CA SER A 434 -6.86 12.48 -15.63
C SER A 434 -6.73 12.11 -14.16
N LEU A 435 -6.09 10.98 -13.89
CA LEU A 435 -5.78 10.48 -12.55
C LEU A 435 -4.32 10.80 -12.22
N MET A 436 -4.10 11.43 -11.08
CA MET A 436 -2.78 11.72 -10.54
C MET A 436 -2.12 10.45 -9.98
N HIS A 437 -0.79 10.45 -9.85
CA HIS A 437 -0.06 9.29 -9.33
C HIS A 437 -0.59 8.78 -7.98
N PRO A 438 -0.88 9.62 -6.96
CA PRO A 438 -1.43 9.14 -5.69
C PRO A 438 -2.82 8.50 -5.83
N GLU A 439 -3.66 9.01 -6.74
CA GLU A 439 -4.99 8.46 -7.02
C GLU A 439 -4.88 7.09 -7.69
N LEU A 440 -3.99 6.96 -8.68
CA LEU A 440 -3.69 5.68 -9.33
C LEU A 440 -3.12 4.67 -8.34
N LEU A 441 -2.25 5.09 -7.43
CA LEU A 441 -1.65 4.21 -6.43
C LEU A 441 -2.72 3.59 -5.54
N VAL A 442 -3.63 4.40 -4.98
CA VAL A 442 -4.74 3.93 -4.15
C VAL A 442 -5.72 3.08 -4.95
N ALA A 443 -6.11 3.55 -6.14
CA ALA A 443 -7.07 2.83 -6.97
C ALA A 443 -6.55 1.45 -7.39
N VAL A 444 -5.30 1.35 -7.83
CA VAL A 444 -4.68 0.07 -8.21
C VAL A 444 -4.55 -0.84 -7.00
N GLU A 445 -4.17 -0.33 -5.83
CA GLU A 445 -4.07 -1.13 -4.60
C GLU A 445 -5.43 -1.74 -4.21
N MET A 446 -6.49 -0.92 -4.20
CA MET A 446 -7.85 -1.36 -3.89
C MET A 446 -8.37 -2.36 -4.92
N LEU A 447 -8.19 -2.08 -6.22
CA LEU A 447 -8.63 -2.96 -7.30
C LEU A 447 -7.89 -4.29 -7.28
N SER A 448 -6.58 -4.29 -6.99
CA SER A 448 -5.80 -5.51 -6.80
C SER A 448 -6.33 -6.36 -5.63
N SER A 449 -6.78 -5.73 -4.54
CA SER A 449 -7.47 -6.46 -3.46
C SER A 449 -8.78 -7.08 -3.93
N VAL A 450 -9.58 -6.36 -4.73
CA VAL A 450 -10.82 -6.88 -5.33
C VAL A 450 -10.55 -8.07 -6.25
N VAL A 451 -9.45 -8.05 -7.02
CA VAL A 451 -9.02 -9.21 -7.82
C VAL A 451 -8.77 -10.41 -6.93
N LEU A 452 -8.01 -10.25 -5.84
CA LEU A 452 -7.72 -11.33 -4.91
C LEU A 452 -8.97 -11.89 -4.22
N ILE A 453 -9.94 -11.04 -3.89
CA ILE A 453 -11.26 -11.47 -3.39
C ILE A 453 -11.97 -12.34 -4.42
N ASN A 454 -12.02 -11.88 -5.67
CA ASN A 454 -12.67 -12.60 -6.76
C ASN A 454 -12.03 -13.96 -7.05
N GLU A 455 -10.70 -14.03 -7.04
CA GLU A 455 -9.96 -15.29 -7.19
C GLU A 455 -10.23 -16.25 -6.03
N ALA A 456 -10.23 -15.74 -4.79
CA ALA A 456 -10.52 -16.53 -3.61
C ALA A 456 -11.97 -17.05 -3.60
N LEU A 457 -12.94 -16.24 -4.05
CA LEU A 457 -14.33 -16.66 -4.24
C LEU A 457 -14.46 -17.76 -5.31
N ALA A 458 -13.72 -17.65 -6.42
CA ALA A 458 -13.77 -18.63 -7.52
C ALA A 458 -13.33 -20.04 -7.09
N VAL A 459 -12.37 -20.13 -6.15
CA VAL A 459 -11.89 -21.41 -5.58
C VAL A 459 -12.57 -21.78 -4.26
N GLY A 460 -13.47 -20.95 -3.74
CA GLY A 460 -14.16 -21.18 -2.46
C GLY A 460 -13.28 -21.04 -1.22
N ASN A 461 -12.15 -20.31 -1.31
CA ASN A 461 -11.23 -20.12 -0.19
C ASN A 461 -11.70 -19.00 0.74
N ARG A 462 -12.59 -19.36 1.68
CA ARG A 462 -13.15 -18.42 2.68
C ARG A 462 -12.11 -17.67 3.51
N ALA A 463 -11.00 -18.33 3.89
CA ALA A 463 -9.96 -17.70 4.70
C ALA A 463 -9.23 -16.59 3.92
N ALA A 464 -8.98 -16.81 2.62
CA ALA A 464 -8.37 -15.80 1.76
C ALA A 464 -9.32 -14.63 1.48
N VAL A 465 -10.61 -14.90 1.26
CA VAL A 465 -11.62 -13.83 1.13
C VAL A 465 -11.65 -12.98 2.40
N TRP A 466 -11.69 -13.61 3.58
CA TRP A 466 -11.74 -12.88 4.85
C TRP A 466 -10.53 -11.98 5.04
N LYS A 467 -9.34 -12.52 4.78
CA LYS A 467 -8.08 -11.77 4.87
C LYS A 467 -8.11 -10.47 4.05
N GLN A 468 -8.75 -10.48 2.88
CA GLN A 468 -8.86 -9.28 2.05
C GLN A 468 -10.00 -8.36 2.51
N LEU A 469 -11.16 -8.89 2.89
CA LEU A 469 -12.27 -8.07 3.40
C LEU A 469 -11.89 -7.31 4.67
N SER A 470 -11.17 -7.95 5.59
CA SER A 470 -10.70 -7.32 6.83
C SER A 470 -9.47 -6.44 6.63
N SER A 471 -8.92 -6.36 5.41
CA SER A 471 -7.72 -5.58 5.12
C SER A 471 -8.08 -4.11 4.91
N PRO A 472 -7.39 -3.16 5.57
CA PRO A 472 -7.62 -1.73 5.35
C PRO A 472 -7.30 -1.31 3.91
N VAL A 473 -6.46 -2.08 3.21
CA VAL A 473 -6.05 -1.84 1.82
C VAL A 473 -7.23 -1.90 0.84
N THR A 474 -8.24 -2.73 1.13
CA THR A 474 -9.43 -2.85 0.28
C THR A 474 -10.32 -1.61 0.37
N GLY A 475 -10.16 -0.79 1.41
CA GLY A 475 -10.93 0.44 1.62
C GLY A 475 -12.42 0.22 1.90
N LEU A 476 -12.84 -1.01 2.23
CA LEU A 476 -14.23 -1.31 2.57
C LEU A 476 -14.61 -0.70 3.91
N SER A 477 -15.85 -0.22 4.00
CA SER A 477 -16.43 0.35 5.22
C SER A 477 -17.38 -0.66 5.88
N ASN A 478 -17.54 -0.54 7.21
CA ASN A 478 -18.48 -1.33 8.02
C ASN A 478 -18.24 -2.86 8.00
N VAL A 479 -17.01 -3.32 7.77
CA VAL A 479 -16.72 -4.76 7.84
C VAL A 479 -16.61 -5.21 9.30
N GLU A 480 -17.63 -5.93 9.78
CA GLU A 480 -17.70 -6.49 11.14
C GLU A 480 -17.24 -7.97 11.22
N ASP A 481 -16.39 -8.28 12.19
CA ASP A 481 -15.82 -9.63 12.38
C ASP A 481 -16.90 -10.69 12.67
N GLU A 482 -17.94 -10.36 13.44
CA GLU A 482 -19.00 -11.31 13.79
C GLU A 482 -19.80 -11.81 12.58
N TYR A 483 -19.82 -11.05 11.49
CA TYR A 483 -20.65 -11.34 10.31
C TYR A 483 -19.88 -12.05 9.20
N THR A 484 -18.63 -12.45 9.45
CA THR A 484 -17.74 -13.12 8.49
C THR A 484 -18.46 -14.18 7.66
N GLN A 485 -19.16 -15.14 8.28
CA GLN A 485 -19.82 -16.22 7.54
C GLN A 485 -20.96 -15.72 6.63
N ARG A 486 -21.72 -14.71 7.07
CA ARG A 486 -22.82 -14.12 6.30
C ARG A 486 -22.29 -13.41 5.06
N TYR A 487 -21.20 -12.63 5.19
CA TYR A 487 -20.56 -12.02 4.03
C TYR A 487 -20.07 -13.07 3.03
N MET A 488 -19.45 -14.16 3.51
CA MET A 488 -18.95 -15.22 2.62
C MET A 488 -20.06 -15.88 1.81
N ASP A 489 -21.16 -16.22 2.48
CA ASP A 489 -22.28 -16.91 1.84
C ASP A 489 -22.93 -16.00 0.78
N GLU A 490 -23.15 -14.72 1.11
CA GLU A 490 -23.76 -13.77 0.19
C GLU A 490 -22.83 -13.39 -0.97
N LEU A 491 -21.52 -13.17 -0.71
CA LEU A 491 -20.55 -12.91 -1.79
C LEU A 491 -20.39 -14.09 -2.74
N MET A 492 -20.41 -15.34 -2.24
CA MET A 492 -20.40 -16.52 -3.11
C MET A 492 -21.68 -16.61 -3.94
N ARG A 493 -22.83 -16.27 -3.36
CA ARG A 493 -24.11 -16.21 -4.09
C ARG A 493 -24.06 -15.14 -5.18
N LEU A 494 -23.61 -13.93 -4.86
CA LEU A 494 -23.45 -12.83 -5.80
C LEU A 494 -22.47 -13.18 -6.92
N LYS A 495 -21.34 -13.81 -6.58
CA LYS A 495 -20.36 -14.29 -7.58
C LYS A 495 -20.96 -15.33 -8.53
N ALA A 496 -21.80 -16.23 -8.03
CA ALA A 496 -22.48 -17.22 -8.85
C ALA A 496 -23.47 -16.55 -9.83
N VAL A 497 -24.26 -15.58 -9.34
CA VAL A 497 -25.20 -14.80 -10.17
C VAL A 497 -24.45 -14.00 -11.24
N ALA A 498 -23.38 -13.29 -10.87
CA ALA A 498 -22.57 -12.52 -11.82
C ALA A 498 -22.00 -13.40 -12.95
N ARG A 499 -21.59 -14.63 -12.61
CA ARG A 499 -21.10 -15.61 -13.58
C ARG A 499 -22.18 -16.09 -14.55
N GLU A 500 -23.41 -16.27 -14.07
CA GLU A 500 -24.56 -16.62 -14.92
C GLU A 500 -24.92 -15.47 -15.89
N GLU A 501 -24.71 -14.22 -15.47
CA GLU A 501 -24.91 -13.02 -16.28
C GLU A 501 -23.73 -12.70 -17.22
N GLY A 502 -22.68 -13.52 -17.22
CA GLY A 502 -21.51 -13.37 -18.08
C GLY A 502 -20.44 -12.40 -17.56
N SER A 503 -20.55 -11.93 -16.32
CA SER A 503 -19.53 -11.10 -15.67
C SER A 503 -18.53 -11.97 -14.90
N GLU A 504 -17.25 -11.86 -15.26
CA GLU A 504 -16.20 -12.63 -14.60
C GLU A 504 -15.81 -12.08 -13.23
N TYR A 505 -15.92 -10.78 -12.98
CA TYR A 505 -15.48 -10.12 -11.75
C TYR A 505 -16.62 -9.33 -11.07
N LEU A 506 -16.74 -9.48 -9.75
CA LEU A 506 -17.44 -8.52 -8.90
C LEU A 506 -16.60 -7.25 -8.77
N THR A 507 -17.26 -6.09 -8.80
CA THR A 507 -16.63 -4.79 -8.57
C THR A 507 -16.43 -4.50 -7.09
N TRP A 508 -15.66 -3.46 -6.79
CA TRP A 508 -15.57 -2.93 -5.42
C TRP A 508 -16.96 -2.52 -4.89
N ASN A 509 -17.78 -1.88 -5.72
CA ASN A 509 -19.13 -1.45 -5.34
C ASN A 509 -20.05 -2.64 -5.05
N ASP A 510 -19.95 -3.74 -5.79
CA ASP A 510 -20.74 -4.95 -5.52
C ASP A 510 -20.38 -5.54 -4.15
N ILE A 511 -19.08 -5.54 -3.80
CA ILE A 511 -18.60 -6.07 -2.54
C ILE A 511 -19.01 -5.15 -1.37
N GLN A 512 -18.87 -3.84 -1.52
CA GLN A 512 -19.32 -2.88 -0.51
C GLN A 512 -20.84 -2.97 -0.29
N ALA A 513 -21.63 -3.01 -1.36
CA ALA A 513 -23.07 -3.18 -1.28
C ALA A 513 -23.47 -4.50 -0.59
N CYS A 514 -22.73 -5.58 -0.84
CA CYS A 514 -22.93 -6.84 -0.13
C CYS A 514 -22.69 -6.70 1.38
N VAL A 515 -21.60 -6.03 1.79
CA VAL A 515 -21.29 -5.80 3.21
C VAL A 515 -22.41 -4.98 3.86
N ASP A 516 -22.78 -3.86 3.26
CA ASP A 516 -23.83 -2.98 3.79
C ASP A 516 -25.19 -3.68 3.85
N GLN A 517 -25.54 -4.50 2.85
CA GLN A 517 -26.78 -5.27 2.84
C GLN A 517 -26.80 -6.34 3.94
N VAL A 518 -25.69 -7.06 4.14
CA VAL A 518 -25.58 -8.05 5.22
C VAL A 518 -25.72 -7.35 6.58
N ASN A 519 -25.05 -6.22 6.78
CA ASN A 519 -25.14 -5.44 8.01
C ASN A 519 -26.54 -4.96 8.29
N SER A 520 -27.20 -4.37 7.29
CA SER A 520 -28.58 -3.91 7.40
C SER A 520 -29.51 -5.09 7.75
N THR A 521 -29.32 -6.24 7.11
CA THR A 521 -30.14 -7.44 7.38
C THR A 521 -29.94 -7.93 8.81
N VAL A 522 -28.69 -8.02 9.28
CA VAL A 522 -28.40 -8.46 10.64
C VAL A 522 -28.90 -7.45 11.67
N GLN A 523 -28.77 -6.16 11.42
CA GLN A 523 -29.30 -5.11 12.28
C GLN A 523 -30.84 -5.19 12.37
N GLU A 524 -31.53 -5.38 11.24
CA GLU A 524 -32.98 -5.61 11.22
C GLU A 524 -33.40 -6.86 12.00
N GLU A 525 -32.61 -7.95 11.93
CA GLU A 525 -32.83 -9.16 12.73
C GLU A 525 -32.72 -8.87 14.23
N HIS A 526 -31.70 -8.12 14.66
CA HIS A 526 -31.50 -7.72 16.06
C HIS A 526 -32.61 -6.80 16.57
N GLU A 527 -32.98 -5.79 15.78
CA GLU A 527 -34.08 -4.87 16.11
C GLU A 527 -35.41 -5.61 16.22
N ARG A 528 -35.65 -6.62 15.36
CA ARG A 528 -36.83 -7.46 15.46
C ARG A 528 -36.85 -8.30 16.74
N ILE A 529 -35.71 -8.90 17.11
CA ILE A 529 -35.58 -9.64 18.37
C ILE A 529 -35.83 -8.72 19.57
N ALA A 530 -35.28 -7.51 19.55
CA ALA A 530 -35.50 -6.51 20.60
C ALA A 530 -36.98 -6.11 20.69
N ALA A 531 -37.65 -5.87 19.57
CA ALA A 531 -39.08 -5.56 19.54
C ALA A 531 -39.94 -6.70 20.12
N ILE A 532 -39.65 -7.96 19.75
CA ILE A 532 -40.30 -9.13 20.35
C ILE A 532 -40.08 -9.19 21.87
N GLY A 533 -38.86 -8.87 22.32
CA GLY A 533 -38.53 -8.77 23.75
C GLY A 533 -39.38 -7.72 24.46
N LEU A 534 -39.50 -6.52 23.89
CA LEU A 534 -40.31 -5.43 24.44
C LEU A 534 -41.80 -5.77 24.50
N ILE A 535 -42.33 -6.48 23.48
CA ILE A 535 -43.71 -6.98 23.51
C ILE A 535 -43.91 -7.93 24.69
N ASN A 536 -43.00 -8.90 24.88
CA ASN A 536 -43.09 -9.83 26.01
C ASN A 536 -42.95 -9.13 27.37
N GLU A 537 -42.08 -8.13 27.48
CA GLU A 537 -41.92 -7.31 28.68
C GLU A 537 -43.20 -6.50 28.99
N ALA A 538 -43.82 -5.89 27.98
CA ALA A 538 -45.09 -5.19 28.13
C ALA A 538 -46.22 -6.12 28.61
N LEU A 539 -46.23 -7.38 28.14
CA LEU A 539 -47.15 -8.40 28.63
C LEU A 539 -46.89 -8.76 30.10
N ASP A 540 -45.64 -8.83 30.53
CA ASP A 540 -45.28 -9.10 31.93
C ASP A 540 -45.69 -7.97 32.88
N GLU A 541 -45.61 -6.72 32.42
CA GLU A 541 -46.04 -5.55 33.21
C GLU A 541 -47.56 -5.46 33.37
N GLY A 542 -48.32 -6.13 32.51
CA GLY A 542 -49.78 -6.16 32.56
C GLY A 542 -50.45 -4.87 32.09
N ASP A 543 -49.80 -4.12 31.19
CA ASP A 543 -50.33 -2.88 30.61
C ASP A 543 -50.78 -3.08 29.14
N PRO A 544 -52.09 -3.09 28.86
CA PRO A 544 -52.63 -3.22 27.50
C PRO A 544 -52.22 -2.10 26.55
N LYS A 545 -52.05 -0.86 27.04
CA LYS A 545 -51.64 0.27 26.21
C LYS A 545 -50.18 0.15 25.81
N LYS A 546 -49.30 -0.20 26.75
CA LYS A 546 -47.89 -0.46 26.47
C LYS A 546 -47.73 -1.67 25.53
N THR A 547 -48.57 -2.68 25.68
CA THR A 547 -48.61 -3.83 24.76
C THR A 547 -48.99 -3.39 23.34
N LEU A 548 -50.00 -2.54 23.17
CA LEU A 548 -50.32 -1.97 21.86
C LEU A 548 -49.14 -1.16 21.29
N GLU A 549 -48.54 -0.26 22.08
CA GLU A 549 -47.40 0.56 21.64
C GLU A 549 -46.23 -0.30 21.14
N THR A 550 -45.95 -1.41 21.83
CA THR A 550 -44.88 -2.34 21.45
C THR A 550 -45.24 -3.20 20.23
N LEU A 551 -46.51 -3.60 20.06
CA LEU A 551 -46.99 -4.28 18.85
C LEU A 551 -46.92 -3.38 17.61
N GLN A 552 -47.06 -2.07 17.78
CA GLN A 552 -46.96 -1.09 16.70
C GLN A 552 -45.52 -0.71 16.33
N LEU A 553 -44.51 -1.25 17.02
CA LEU A 553 -43.11 -0.98 16.68
C LEU A 553 -42.79 -1.46 15.25
N PRO A 554 -42.30 -0.57 14.35
CA PRO A 554 -42.02 -0.94 12.97
C PRO A 554 -41.03 -2.12 12.83
N ALA A 555 -40.09 -2.24 13.78
CA ALA A 555 -39.10 -3.32 13.81
C ALA A 555 -39.71 -4.72 13.95
N ALA A 556 -40.87 -4.85 14.62
CA ALA A 556 -41.58 -6.11 14.75
C ALA A 556 -42.14 -6.60 13.40
N LYS A 557 -42.39 -5.67 12.45
CA LYS A 557 -43.02 -5.92 11.15
C LYS A 557 -44.35 -6.70 11.25
N LEU A 558 -45.10 -6.48 12.32
CA LEU A 558 -46.44 -7.03 12.49
C LEU A 558 -47.42 -6.34 11.53
N THR A 559 -48.40 -7.11 11.07
CA THR A 559 -49.44 -6.68 10.14
C THR A 559 -50.81 -6.69 10.82
N ASP A 560 -51.70 -5.82 10.36
CA ASP A 560 -53.08 -5.69 10.83
C ASP A 560 -53.24 -5.37 12.33
N VAL A 561 -52.32 -4.60 12.92
CA VAL A 561 -52.48 -4.12 14.31
C VAL A 561 -53.44 -2.92 14.36
N ASP A 562 -54.61 -3.11 14.95
CA ASP A 562 -55.71 -2.15 15.07
C ASP A 562 -55.80 -1.54 16.50
N PRO A 563 -55.49 -0.24 16.68
CA PRO A 563 -55.46 0.41 18.00
C PRO A 563 -56.70 0.27 18.90
N PRO A 564 -57.95 0.32 18.39
CA PRO A 564 -59.16 0.26 19.22
C PRO A 564 -59.34 -1.05 19.98
N ILE A 565 -58.64 -2.13 19.61
CA ILE A 565 -58.78 -3.45 20.26
C ILE A 565 -57.60 -3.84 21.15
N ALA A 566 -56.81 -2.86 21.61
CA ALA A 566 -55.64 -3.04 22.46
C ALA A 566 -55.84 -4.05 23.61
N GLN A 567 -56.96 -3.94 24.32
CA GLN A 567 -57.30 -4.84 25.42
C GLN A 567 -57.41 -6.30 24.98
N HIS A 568 -58.02 -6.55 23.82
CA HIS A 568 -58.19 -7.91 23.31
C HIS A 568 -56.89 -8.51 22.78
N TYR A 569 -56.00 -7.70 22.20
CA TYR A 569 -54.64 -8.16 21.88
C TYR A 569 -53.91 -8.61 23.14
N PHE A 570 -53.97 -7.81 24.21
CA PHE A 570 -53.32 -8.14 25.47
C PHE A 570 -53.85 -9.46 26.05
N ASP A 571 -55.18 -9.61 26.11
CA ASP A 571 -55.81 -10.82 26.68
C ASP A 571 -55.48 -12.08 25.87
N LYS A 572 -55.51 -11.99 24.53
CA LYS A 572 -55.17 -13.09 23.63
C LYS A 572 -53.70 -13.48 23.66
N LEU A 573 -52.79 -12.49 23.69
CA LEU A 573 -51.37 -12.76 23.86
C LEU A 573 -51.08 -13.43 25.22
N LEU A 574 -51.78 -13.03 26.29
CA LEU A 574 -51.64 -13.67 27.60
C LEU A 574 -52.20 -15.10 27.63
N GLU A 575 -53.32 -15.35 26.92
CA GLU A 575 -53.85 -16.70 26.68
C GLU A 575 -52.83 -17.57 25.95
N ALA A 576 -52.34 -17.13 24.78
CA ALA A 576 -51.34 -17.84 23.98
C ALA A 576 -50.06 -18.13 24.79
N ARG A 577 -49.61 -17.19 25.62
CA ARG A 577 -48.42 -17.39 26.46
C ARG A 577 -48.66 -18.44 27.54
N ARG A 578 -49.84 -18.46 28.17
CA ARG A 578 -50.20 -19.47 29.18
C ARG A 578 -50.30 -20.86 28.57
N GLU A 579 -50.91 -20.96 27.39
CA GLU A 579 -50.99 -22.22 26.63
C GLU A 579 -49.60 -22.73 26.28
N LYS A 580 -48.75 -21.86 25.72
CA LYS A 580 -47.35 -22.21 25.43
C LYS A 580 -46.59 -22.68 26.66
N ALA A 581 -46.67 -21.96 27.78
CA ALA A 581 -46.01 -22.33 29.03
C ALA A 581 -46.48 -23.69 29.56
N HIS A 582 -47.77 -24.02 29.38
CA HIS A 582 -48.32 -25.31 29.73
C HIS A 582 -47.83 -26.43 28.79
N GLU A 583 -47.79 -26.18 27.48
CA GLU A 583 -47.32 -27.15 26.47
C GLU A 583 -45.83 -27.46 26.59
N THR A 584 -45.00 -26.43 26.81
CA THR A 584 -43.55 -26.58 26.95
C THR A 584 -43.11 -26.98 28.35
N GLN A 585 -44.01 -26.95 29.34
CA GLN A 585 -43.72 -27.10 30.77
C GLN A 585 -42.69 -26.07 31.29
N ASP A 586 -42.63 -24.90 30.67
CA ASP A 586 -41.73 -23.80 31.04
C ASP A 586 -42.55 -22.55 31.43
N PRO A 587 -42.62 -22.21 32.73
CA PRO A 587 -43.30 -21.00 33.20
C PRO A 587 -42.70 -19.69 32.66
N SER A 588 -41.47 -19.71 32.15
CA SER A 588 -40.77 -18.55 31.57
C SER A 588 -40.88 -18.48 30.04
N ALA A 589 -41.75 -19.29 29.43
CA ALA A 589 -41.95 -19.28 27.99
C ALA A 589 -42.40 -17.90 27.48
N VAL A 590 -41.65 -17.36 26.52
CA VAL A 590 -41.94 -16.12 25.80
C VAL A 590 -42.59 -16.43 24.46
N LEU A 591 -43.37 -15.49 23.93
CA LEU A 591 -43.94 -15.59 22.59
C LEU A 591 -42.92 -15.17 21.51
N TRP A 592 -42.90 -15.92 20.41
CA TRP A 592 -42.13 -15.61 19.20
C TRP A 592 -43.01 -14.90 18.17
N LEU A 593 -42.37 -14.32 17.16
CA LEU A 593 -43.02 -13.48 16.15
C LEU A 593 -44.28 -14.11 15.53
N ASP A 594 -44.19 -15.38 15.12
CA ASP A 594 -45.30 -16.06 14.45
C ASP A 594 -46.52 -16.22 15.38
N GLU A 595 -46.29 -16.53 16.65
CA GLU A 595 -47.33 -16.67 17.68
C GLU A 595 -47.95 -15.31 18.01
N ILE A 596 -47.14 -14.25 18.06
CA ILE A 596 -47.63 -12.88 18.28
C ILE A 596 -48.51 -12.44 17.11
N GLN A 597 -48.05 -12.68 15.87
CA GLN A 597 -48.80 -12.34 14.67
C GLN A 597 -50.10 -13.14 14.54
N GLU A 598 -50.09 -14.43 14.90
CA GLU A 598 -51.28 -15.27 14.95
C GLU A 598 -52.29 -14.74 15.97
N ALA A 599 -51.84 -14.41 17.19
CA ALA A 599 -52.71 -13.81 18.20
C ALA A 599 -53.32 -12.48 17.74
N VAL A 600 -52.55 -11.62 17.05
CA VAL A 600 -53.10 -10.39 16.44
C VAL A 600 -54.20 -10.70 15.43
N PHE A 601 -53.99 -11.67 14.55
CA PHE A 601 -55.01 -12.07 13.57
C PHE A 601 -56.25 -12.67 14.21
N GLU A 602 -56.08 -13.51 15.23
CA GLU A 602 -57.20 -14.07 15.99
C GLU A 602 -57.99 -12.98 16.71
N SER A 603 -57.32 -12.02 17.36
CA SER A 603 -57.98 -10.88 18.02
C SER A 603 -58.79 -10.03 17.03
N ASN A 604 -58.26 -9.78 15.83
CA ASN A 604 -58.98 -9.05 14.79
C ASN A 604 -60.22 -9.80 14.33
N LYS A 605 -60.06 -11.09 14.06
CA LYS A 605 -61.15 -11.96 13.62
C LYS A 605 -62.24 -12.07 14.70
N ASP A 606 -61.85 -12.25 15.96
CA ASP A 606 -62.77 -12.26 17.09
C ASP A 606 -63.56 -10.96 17.17
N THR A 607 -62.91 -9.81 16.93
CA THR A 607 -63.56 -8.50 16.92
C THR A 607 -64.59 -8.40 15.81
N GLU A 608 -64.23 -8.83 14.59
CA GLU A 608 -65.15 -8.83 13.46
C GLU A 608 -66.36 -9.74 13.73
N GLU A 609 -66.12 -10.96 14.22
CA GLU A 609 -67.18 -11.91 14.58
C GLU A 609 -68.09 -11.37 15.71
N ALA A 610 -67.50 -10.74 16.74
CA ALA A 610 -68.24 -10.13 17.85
C ALA A 610 -69.09 -8.94 17.40
N GLN A 611 -68.57 -8.12 16.50
CA GLN A 611 -69.28 -6.98 15.91
C GLN A 611 -70.45 -7.46 15.03
N GLN A 612 -70.21 -8.42 14.13
CA GLN A 612 -71.27 -9.02 13.30
C GLN A 612 -72.35 -9.70 14.14
N PHE A 613 -71.94 -10.40 15.21
CA PHE A 613 -72.85 -11.01 16.16
C PHE A 613 -73.73 -9.96 16.86
N SER A 614 -73.13 -8.90 17.38
CA SER A 614 -73.85 -7.83 18.09
C SER A 614 -74.84 -7.10 17.17
N GLN A 615 -74.43 -6.80 15.93
CA GLN A 615 -75.30 -6.23 14.90
C GLN A 615 -76.45 -7.16 14.53
N ALA A 616 -76.23 -8.47 14.46
CA ALA A 616 -77.30 -9.43 14.18
C ALA A 616 -78.34 -9.47 15.32
N ILE A 617 -77.89 -9.41 16.59
CA ILE A 617 -78.79 -9.33 17.75
C ILE A 617 -79.56 -8.00 17.75
N GLN A 618 -78.92 -6.89 17.40
CA GLN A 618 -79.60 -5.60 17.24
C GLN A 618 -80.66 -5.67 16.12
N ALA A 619 -80.32 -6.23 14.96
CA ALA A 619 -81.24 -6.37 13.84
C ALA A 619 -82.46 -7.24 14.19
N ILE A 620 -82.28 -8.32 14.96
CA ILE A 620 -83.40 -9.12 15.49
C ILE A 620 -84.29 -8.26 16.39
N ASN A 621 -83.69 -7.47 17.28
CA ASN A 621 -84.45 -6.58 18.17
C ASN A 621 -85.26 -5.52 17.41
N GLU A 622 -84.69 -4.92 16.37
CA GLU A 622 -85.34 -3.95 15.47
C GLU A 622 -86.46 -4.62 14.65
N ALA A 623 -86.22 -5.83 14.13
CA ALA A 623 -87.23 -6.60 13.40
C ALA A 623 -88.42 -6.96 14.29
N VAL A 624 -88.18 -7.36 15.54
CA VAL A 624 -89.23 -7.64 16.52
C VAL A 624 -90.05 -6.38 16.82
N ASP A 625 -89.42 -5.21 16.96
CA ASP A 625 -90.14 -3.94 17.16
C ASP A 625 -91.00 -3.54 15.96
N SER A 626 -90.60 -3.91 14.74
CA SER A 626 -91.36 -3.62 13.52
C SER A 626 -92.68 -4.40 13.41
N GLY A 627 -92.81 -5.52 14.12
CA GLY A 627 -93.99 -6.38 14.09
C GLY A 627 -94.09 -7.31 12.88
N ASP A 628 -93.14 -7.26 11.94
CA ASP A 628 -93.13 -8.09 10.73
C ASP A 628 -92.49 -9.47 10.98
N ALA A 629 -93.33 -10.50 11.06
CA ALA A 629 -92.89 -11.88 11.27
C ALA A 629 -91.97 -12.42 10.17
N ALA A 630 -92.11 -11.95 8.92
CA ALA A 630 -91.22 -12.37 7.83
C ALA A 630 -89.83 -11.76 7.99
N ASN A 631 -89.75 -10.48 8.37
CA ASN A 631 -88.50 -9.79 8.66
C ASN A 631 -87.80 -10.41 9.89
N THR A 632 -88.54 -10.66 10.96
CA THR A 632 -88.01 -11.30 12.18
C THR A 632 -87.48 -12.70 11.90
N LEU A 633 -88.18 -13.52 11.10
CA LEU A 633 -87.64 -14.80 10.66
C LEU A 633 -86.35 -14.64 9.85
N ALA A 634 -86.29 -13.66 8.94
CA ALA A 634 -85.10 -13.42 8.13
C ALA A 634 -83.88 -13.05 9.01
N THR A 635 -84.06 -12.16 9.99
CA THR A 635 -82.99 -11.78 10.93
C THR A 635 -82.60 -12.91 11.89
N LEU A 636 -83.56 -13.75 12.33
CA LEU A 636 -83.27 -14.93 13.17
C LEU A 636 -82.46 -16.00 12.41
N ARG A 637 -82.64 -16.10 11.09
CA ARG A 637 -81.87 -17.01 10.23
C ARG A 637 -80.54 -16.43 9.76
N ALA A 638 -80.22 -15.17 10.13
CA ALA A 638 -78.95 -14.56 9.77
C ALA A 638 -77.79 -15.32 10.42
N PRO A 639 -76.72 -15.68 9.68
CA PRO A 639 -75.60 -16.44 10.21
C PRO A 639 -74.93 -15.78 11.43
N GLY A 640 -74.86 -14.44 11.44
CA GLY A 640 -74.24 -13.66 12.52
C GLY A 640 -74.86 -13.89 13.90
N ALA A 641 -76.17 -14.18 13.99
CA ALA A 641 -76.82 -14.41 15.28
C ALA A 641 -76.43 -15.76 15.93
N SER A 642 -75.91 -16.70 15.14
CA SER A 642 -75.50 -18.05 15.59
C SER A 642 -76.57 -18.74 16.45
N LEU A 643 -77.82 -18.65 16.00
CA LEU A 643 -78.99 -19.27 16.65
C LEU A 643 -79.23 -20.68 16.10
N TYR A 644 -79.67 -21.58 16.97
CA TYR A 644 -79.98 -22.97 16.63
C TYR A 644 -81.49 -23.21 16.57
N GLY A 645 -81.93 -24.06 15.65
CA GLY A 645 -83.30 -24.57 15.61
C GLY A 645 -84.36 -23.62 15.04
N VAL A 646 -83.96 -22.59 14.28
CA VAL A 646 -84.89 -21.66 13.64
C VAL A 646 -85.52 -22.31 12.39
N THR A 647 -86.84 -22.55 12.40
CA THR A 647 -87.56 -23.11 11.24
C THR A 647 -88.58 -22.12 10.64
N PRO A 648 -88.77 -22.10 9.30
CA PRO A 648 -89.67 -21.13 8.67
C PRO A 648 -91.14 -21.22 9.10
N GLU A 649 -91.58 -22.40 9.53
CA GLU A 649 -92.99 -22.69 9.84
C GLU A 649 -93.46 -21.99 11.12
N CYS A 650 -92.53 -21.49 11.94
CA CYS A 650 -92.82 -20.88 13.24
C CYS A 650 -92.64 -19.35 13.24
N ALA A 651 -92.51 -18.70 12.07
CA ALA A 651 -92.22 -17.26 11.95
C ALA A 651 -93.09 -16.36 12.83
N GLN A 652 -94.42 -16.57 12.79
CA GLN A 652 -95.36 -15.77 13.58
C GLN A 652 -95.22 -16.04 15.08
N THR A 653 -95.01 -17.29 15.47
CA THR A 653 -94.79 -17.67 16.87
C THR A 653 -93.52 -17.02 17.42
N TYR A 654 -92.44 -17.00 16.63
CA TYR A 654 -91.20 -16.34 17.00
C TYR A 654 -91.41 -14.85 17.24
N GLN A 655 -92.11 -14.18 16.31
CA GLN A 655 -92.46 -12.76 16.44
C GLN A 655 -93.27 -12.48 17.71
N ASP A 656 -94.35 -13.23 17.92
CA ASP A 656 -95.28 -13.00 19.04
C ASP A 656 -94.60 -13.24 20.39
N GLU A 657 -93.81 -14.31 20.53
CA GLU A 657 -93.13 -14.63 21.78
C GLU A 657 -91.96 -13.68 22.07
N LEU A 658 -91.15 -13.29 21.06
CA LEU A 658 -90.08 -12.29 21.23
C LEU A 658 -90.67 -10.91 21.60
N ALA A 659 -91.76 -10.51 20.95
CA ALA A 659 -92.46 -9.26 21.28
C ALA A 659 -93.02 -9.28 22.71
N LYS A 660 -93.59 -10.41 23.17
CA LYS A 660 -94.05 -10.57 24.57
C LYS A 660 -92.92 -10.40 25.57
N VAL A 661 -91.75 -11.01 25.32
CA VAL A 661 -90.58 -10.86 26.19
C VAL A 661 -90.13 -9.40 26.22
N LYS A 662 -90.06 -8.74 25.07
CA LYS A 662 -89.67 -7.33 24.97
C LYS A 662 -90.65 -6.39 25.68
N GLU A 663 -91.96 -6.64 25.57
CA GLU A 663 -92.98 -5.88 26.32
C GLU A 663 -92.97 -6.15 27.83
N ALA A 664 -92.60 -7.34 28.27
CA ALA A 664 -92.37 -7.60 29.69
C ALA A 664 -91.21 -6.75 30.22
N LYS A 665 -90.11 -6.67 29.48
CA LYS A 665 -88.93 -5.86 29.83
C LYS A 665 -89.24 -4.36 29.86
N LYS A 666 -90.01 -3.84 28.90
CA LYS A 666 -90.46 -2.43 28.91
C LYS A 666 -91.29 -2.09 30.16
N LYS A 667 -92.05 -3.03 30.72
CA LYS A 667 -92.85 -2.82 31.95
C LYS A 667 -92.00 -2.73 33.23
N GLU A 668 -90.79 -3.27 33.21
CA GLU A 668 -89.84 -3.18 34.33
C GLU A 668 -89.17 -1.80 34.44
N GLY A 669 -89.39 -0.93 33.45
CA GLY A 669 -88.87 0.44 33.37
C GLY A 669 -87.57 0.51 32.60
N ASP A 670 -87.42 1.51 31.73
CA ASP A 670 -86.20 1.71 30.94
C ASP A 670 -85.09 2.31 31.80
N ASN A 671 -83.93 1.65 31.83
CA ASN A 671 -82.76 2.16 32.54
C ASN A 671 -81.96 3.21 31.75
N GLY A 672 -82.35 3.50 30.50
CA GLY A 672 -81.78 4.56 29.66
C GLY A 672 -80.38 4.26 29.13
N SER A 673 -79.88 3.02 29.27
CA SER A 673 -78.59 2.62 28.74
C SER A 673 -78.69 2.15 27.29
N ASP A 674 -77.80 2.60 26.42
CA ASP A 674 -77.67 2.13 25.04
C ASP A 674 -76.64 1.01 24.87
N CYS A 675 -76.07 0.48 25.96
CA CYS A 675 -74.97 -0.48 25.89
C CYS A 675 -75.43 -1.92 26.16
N MET A 676 -74.95 -2.86 25.34
CA MET A 676 -75.18 -4.29 25.47
C MET A 676 -73.87 -5.02 25.71
N ARG A 677 -73.80 -5.88 26.73
CA ARG A 677 -72.71 -6.84 26.92
C ARG A 677 -73.08 -8.16 26.28
N HIS A 678 -72.19 -8.65 25.44
CA HIS A 678 -72.30 -9.92 24.75
C HIS A 678 -71.18 -10.86 25.21
N TRP A 679 -71.55 -12.07 25.62
CA TRP A 679 -70.59 -13.14 25.84
C TRP A 679 -70.29 -13.80 24.50
N VAL A 680 -69.12 -13.54 23.94
CA VAL A 680 -68.73 -14.01 22.61
C VAL A 680 -67.88 -15.28 22.70
N LYS A 681 -67.68 -15.94 21.55
CA LYS A 681 -66.83 -17.14 21.50
C LYS A 681 -65.42 -16.75 21.92
N GLY A 682 -64.76 -17.62 22.71
CA GLY A 682 -63.44 -17.33 23.26
C GLY A 682 -63.43 -16.77 24.68
N GLY A 683 -64.59 -16.64 25.37
CA GLY A 683 -64.64 -16.40 26.81
C GLY A 683 -64.44 -14.95 27.27
N HIS A 684 -64.51 -13.99 26.35
CA HIS A 684 -64.36 -12.56 26.62
C HIS A 684 -65.70 -11.83 26.51
N ASN A 685 -65.84 -10.71 27.23
CA ASN A 685 -67.01 -9.84 27.13
C ASN A 685 -66.80 -8.81 26.02
N TYR A 686 -67.77 -8.69 25.13
CA TYR A 686 -67.81 -7.63 24.11
C TYR A 686 -68.91 -6.62 24.46
N TYR A 687 -68.58 -5.34 24.51
CA TYR A 687 -69.49 -4.27 24.86
C TYR A 687 -69.86 -3.50 23.59
N TYR A 688 -71.14 -3.56 23.22
CA TYR A 688 -71.66 -2.98 21.99
C TYR A 688 -72.62 -1.83 22.28
N ASN A 689 -72.40 -0.67 21.66
CA ASN A 689 -73.27 0.50 21.79
C ASN A 689 -74.30 0.50 20.67
N LEU A 690 -75.58 0.44 21.04
CA LEU A 690 -76.71 0.36 20.11
C LEU A 690 -76.90 1.63 19.28
N SER A 691 -76.54 2.79 19.84
CA SER A 691 -76.71 4.11 19.21
C SER A 691 -75.59 4.42 18.23
N THR A 692 -74.33 4.17 18.58
CA THR A 692 -73.18 4.42 17.69
C THR A 692 -72.91 3.24 16.75
N LYS A 693 -73.40 2.05 17.08
CA LYS A 693 -73.10 0.77 16.39
C LYS A 693 -71.63 0.38 16.44
N GLU A 694 -70.90 0.91 17.42
CA GLU A 694 -69.50 0.57 17.68
C GLU A 694 -69.42 -0.37 18.89
N GLY A 695 -68.43 -1.26 18.89
CA GLY A 695 -68.17 -2.14 20.02
C GLY A 695 -66.72 -2.07 20.49
N THR A 696 -66.51 -2.46 21.73
CA THR A 696 -65.22 -2.45 22.41
C THR A 696 -65.06 -3.66 23.32
N TRP A 697 -63.81 -4.04 23.57
CA TRP A 697 -63.43 -5.09 24.51
C TRP A 697 -63.18 -4.56 25.93
N ASP A 698 -63.00 -3.24 26.07
CA ASP A 698 -62.90 -2.57 27.35
C ASP A 698 -64.28 -2.31 27.95
N GLU A 699 -64.45 -2.57 29.25
CA GLU A 699 -65.69 -2.20 29.93
C GLU A 699 -65.82 -0.66 29.98
N PRO A 700 -66.87 -0.08 29.38
CA PRO A 700 -67.06 1.37 29.41
C PRO A 700 -67.22 1.88 30.86
N PRO A 701 -66.69 3.07 31.20
CA PRO A 701 -66.83 3.62 32.54
C PRO A 701 -68.30 3.84 32.90
N ASN A 702 -68.71 3.29 34.05
CA ASN A 702 -70.12 3.25 34.51
C ASN A 702 -71.06 2.44 33.60
N PHE A 703 -70.57 1.34 33.01
CA PHE A 703 -71.38 0.44 32.19
C PHE A 703 -72.65 -0.03 32.92
N VAL A 704 -73.78 0.12 32.24
CA VAL A 704 -75.08 -0.42 32.65
C VAL A 704 -75.61 -1.24 31.48
N GLN A 705 -75.99 -2.50 31.70
CA GLN A 705 -76.59 -3.34 30.67
C GLN A 705 -77.98 -2.80 30.30
N ASN A 706 -78.25 -2.57 29.02
CA ASN A 706 -79.59 -2.23 28.56
C ASN A 706 -80.57 -3.35 28.96
N ASN A 707 -81.67 -2.95 29.62
CA ASN A 707 -82.68 -3.87 30.12
C ASN A 707 -83.94 -3.94 29.26
N THR A 708 -84.01 -3.25 28.11
CA THR A 708 -85.16 -3.24 27.20
C THR A 708 -84.96 -4.07 25.94
N GLN A 709 -83.71 -4.30 25.52
CA GLN A 709 -83.36 -5.16 24.39
C GLN A 709 -83.22 -6.63 24.80
N LEU A 710 -83.47 -7.51 23.83
CA LEU A 710 -83.29 -8.96 23.96
C LEU A 710 -81.81 -9.32 23.78
N ASN A 711 -81.29 -10.17 24.65
CA ASN A 711 -79.98 -10.81 24.47
C ASN A 711 -80.12 -12.18 23.77
N LYS A 712 -78.99 -12.80 23.42
CA LYS A 712 -78.97 -14.09 22.71
C LYS A 712 -79.70 -15.19 23.47
N ASP A 713 -79.51 -15.31 24.79
CA ASP A 713 -80.11 -16.37 25.58
C ASP A 713 -81.63 -16.23 25.62
N GLU A 714 -82.14 -15.01 25.71
CA GLU A 714 -83.58 -14.72 25.65
C GLU A 714 -84.17 -15.07 24.28
N ILE A 715 -83.43 -14.82 23.20
CA ILE A 715 -83.83 -15.19 21.84
C ILE A 715 -83.81 -16.72 21.65
N GLN A 716 -82.79 -17.39 22.16
CA GLN A 716 -82.53 -18.82 21.95
C GLN A 716 -83.36 -19.75 22.86
N VAL A 717 -83.46 -19.44 24.15
CA VAL A 717 -83.94 -20.37 25.20
C VAL A 717 -85.47 -20.42 25.28
N LYS A 718 -86.17 -19.33 24.91
CA LYS A 718 -87.62 -19.22 25.17
C LYS A 718 -88.51 -19.35 23.93
N ASN A 719 -88.02 -19.01 22.74
CA ASN A 719 -88.93 -18.68 21.64
C ASN A 719 -88.77 -19.57 20.40
N LEU A 720 -87.75 -20.43 20.31
CA LEU A 720 -87.49 -21.27 19.13
C LEU A 720 -88.01 -22.72 19.23
N GLN A 721 -88.71 -23.09 20.31
CA GLN A 721 -89.31 -24.42 20.44
C GLN A 721 -90.62 -24.50 19.64
N GLY A 722 -90.60 -25.22 18.51
CA GLY A 722 -91.80 -25.45 17.70
C GLY A 722 -92.91 -26.21 18.45
N PRO A 723 -94.17 -26.15 17.97
CA PRO A 723 -95.30 -26.75 18.65
C PRO A 723 -95.31 -28.27 18.42
N LYS A 724 -94.55 -29.00 19.23
CA LYS A 724 -94.83 -30.37 19.70
C LYS A 724 -93.73 -30.79 20.66
N GLY A 725 -94.13 -31.08 21.90
CA GLY A 725 -93.26 -31.64 22.92
C GLY A 725 -92.60 -32.93 22.44
N GLN A 726 -91.29 -32.84 22.25
CA GLN A 726 -90.36 -33.88 22.65
C GLN A 726 -89.25 -33.16 23.40
N SER A 727 -89.16 -33.46 24.69
CA SER A 727 -88.05 -33.08 25.55
C SER A 727 -86.74 -33.46 24.88
N ILE A 728 -85.92 -32.47 24.54
CA ILE A 728 -84.49 -32.66 24.45
C ILE A 728 -83.95 -32.15 25.77
N ASN A 729 -83.31 -33.05 26.50
CA ASN A 729 -82.83 -32.95 27.87
C ASN A 729 -82.45 -31.53 28.32
N GLU A 730 -82.89 -31.17 29.52
CA GLU A 730 -82.25 -30.13 30.33
C GLU A 730 -80.74 -30.38 30.35
N VAL A 731 -79.98 -29.55 29.65
CA VAL A 731 -78.56 -29.35 29.95
C VAL A 731 -78.53 -28.23 30.96
N GLN A 732 -78.54 -28.62 32.23
CA GLN A 732 -78.23 -27.71 33.33
C GLN A 732 -76.71 -27.48 33.28
N ILE A 733 -76.30 -26.28 32.83
CA ILE A 733 -74.91 -25.85 32.91
C ILE A 733 -74.60 -25.60 34.39
N ILE A 734 -73.89 -26.53 35.02
CA ILE A 734 -73.27 -26.32 36.33
C ILE A 734 -71.75 -26.42 36.14
N SER A 735 -71.10 -25.27 35.93
CA SER A 735 -69.64 -25.05 35.99
C SER A 735 -68.74 -25.76 34.93
N PRO A 736 -67.60 -25.18 34.48
CA PRO A 736 -66.88 -25.59 33.26
C PRO A 736 -65.95 -26.81 33.37
N SER A 737 -65.98 -27.59 34.45
CA SER A 737 -64.98 -28.64 34.68
C SER A 737 -65.64 -30.00 34.89
N SER A 738 -65.71 -30.82 33.83
CA SER A 738 -66.08 -32.25 33.77
C SER A 738 -67.51 -32.56 33.28
N ILE A 739 -67.61 -33.31 32.17
CA ILE A 739 -68.87 -33.91 31.68
C ILE A 739 -68.86 -35.41 32.01
N TYR A 740 -69.90 -35.91 32.68
CA TYR A 740 -70.25 -37.33 32.77
C TYR A 740 -71.65 -37.54 32.18
N PHE A 741 -71.85 -38.63 31.42
CA PHE A 741 -73.19 -39.11 31.03
C PHE A 741 -73.43 -40.51 31.61
N ILE A 742 -74.58 -40.71 32.26
CA ILE A 742 -75.12 -42.04 32.60
C ILE A 742 -76.35 -42.28 31.72
N CYS A 743 -76.37 -43.40 30.99
CA CYS A 743 -77.60 -43.94 30.42
C CYS A 743 -77.59 -45.48 30.51
N ASN A 744 -78.64 -46.02 31.14
CA ASN A 744 -79.08 -47.42 31.17
C ASN A 744 -78.01 -48.52 31.13
N ASN A 745 -77.49 -48.87 32.31
CA ASN A 745 -76.94 -50.19 32.67
C ASN A 745 -75.82 -50.79 31.80
N SER A 746 -74.90 -49.99 31.24
CA SER A 746 -73.53 -50.45 30.90
C SER A 746 -72.57 -49.26 30.81
N ILE A 747 -71.46 -49.32 31.56
CA ILE A 747 -70.38 -48.32 31.53
C ILE A 747 -69.49 -48.62 30.32
N ILE A 748 -69.46 -47.73 29.32
CA ILE A 748 -68.44 -47.72 28.27
C ILE A 748 -67.75 -46.35 28.33
N ILE A 749 -66.46 -46.37 28.66
CA ILE A 749 -65.56 -45.22 28.60
C ILE A 749 -65.17 -45.03 27.13
N VAL A 750 -65.50 -43.88 26.55
CA VAL A 750 -64.95 -43.46 25.25
C VAL A 750 -64.10 -42.22 25.49
N PHE A 751 -62.78 -42.39 25.34
CA PHE A 751 -61.84 -41.28 25.16
C PHE A 751 -62.09 -40.66 23.77
N LEU A 752 -62.43 -39.37 23.73
CA LEU A 752 -62.28 -38.57 22.53
C LEU A 752 -60.78 -38.32 22.31
N MET A 753 -60.19 -39.08 21.38
CA MET A 753 -58.88 -38.80 20.82
C MET A 753 -58.94 -37.49 20.04
N TYR A 754 -58.30 -36.44 20.56
CA TYR A 754 -57.73 -35.38 19.75
C TYR A 754 -56.21 -35.49 19.90
N TYR A 755 -55.52 -36.08 18.93
CA TYR A 755 -54.07 -35.92 18.72
C TYR A 755 -53.71 -36.39 17.28
N ILE A 756 -53.04 -35.49 16.54
CA ILE A 756 -51.96 -35.74 15.55
C ILE A 756 -52.31 -36.24 14.13
N PRO A 757 -51.76 -35.62 13.07
CA PRO A 757 -51.37 -36.32 11.85
C PRO A 757 -49.87 -36.69 11.92
N THR A 758 -49.54 -37.98 12.12
CA THR A 758 -48.24 -38.53 11.74
C THR A 758 -48.48 -39.75 10.88
N VAL A 759 -47.96 -39.66 9.65
CA VAL A 759 -47.27 -40.71 8.90
C VAL A 759 -47.71 -42.15 9.24
N LYS A 760 -48.52 -42.73 8.36
CA LYS A 760 -48.65 -44.19 8.25
C LYS A 760 -47.43 -44.74 7.49
N VAL A 761 -46.56 -45.45 8.21
CA VAL A 761 -45.68 -46.45 7.60
C VAL A 761 -46.52 -47.70 7.33
N LEU A 762 -46.81 -47.96 6.05
CA LEU A 762 -47.32 -49.24 5.56
C LEU A 762 -46.14 -50.09 5.10
N LYS A 763 -45.98 -51.27 5.70
CA LYS A 763 -45.01 -52.28 5.29
C LYS A 763 -45.76 -53.41 4.57
N MET A 764 -45.74 -53.43 3.25
CA MET A 764 -45.89 -54.65 2.44
C MET A 764 -45.27 -54.45 1.04
N GLY A 765 -44.45 -55.42 0.62
CA GLY A 765 -44.36 -55.83 -0.78
C GLY A 765 -43.22 -55.24 -1.61
N HIS A 766 -42.31 -56.12 -2.03
CA HIS A 766 -41.19 -55.86 -2.92
C HIS A 766 -41.56 -55.36 -4.33
N SER A 767 -40.66 -54.52 -4.86
CA SER A 767 -40.17 -54.44 -6.24
C SER A 767 -40.63 -53.28 -7.14
N HIS A 768 -39.60 -52.69 -7.77
CA HIS A 768 -39.53 -51.78 -8.92
C HIS A 768 -39.66 -50.26 -8.71
N TYR A 769 -38.48 -49.65 -8.56
CA TYR A 769 -38.09 -48.27 -8.84
C TYR A 769 -38.07 -47.97 -10.35
N GLN A 770 -38.61 -46.82 -10.78
CA GLN A 770 -37.91 -45.83 -11.63
C GLN A 770 -38.77 -44.57 -11.93
N LEU A 771 -38.07 -43.41 -11.96
CA LEU A 771 -38.43 -42.05 -12.42
C LEU A 771 -39.38 -41.20 -11.56
N LEU A 772 -38.87 -40.21 -10.80
CA LEU A 772 -38.46 -38.86 -11.27
C LEU A 772 -38.06 -37.98 -10.06
N GLU A 773 -36.79 -37.57 -10.05
CA GLU A 773 -36.20 -36.59 -9.14
C GLU A 773 -36.53 -35.17 -9.59
N SER A 774 -36.97 -34.32 -8.65
CA SER A 774 -36.57 -32.91 -8.55
C SER A 774 -37.24 -32.25 -7.34
N ASN A 775 -36.42 -31.62 -6.48
CA ASN A 775 -36.70 -30.77 -5.30
C ASN A 775 -36.43 -31.40 -3.92
N PHE A 776 -35.13 -31.58 -3.62
CA PHE A 776 -34.62 -31.77 -2.26
C PHE A 776 -33.31 -30.98 -2.09
N THR A 777 -33.39 -29.68 -1.81
CA THR A 777 -32.27 -28.90 -1.24
C THR A 777 -32.78 -27.68 -0.47
N VAL A 778 -33.54 -27.90 0.60
CA VAL A 778 -33.67 -26.96 1.72
C VAL A 778 -33.82 -27.84 2.96
N ILE A 779 -33.23 -27.47 4.10
CA ILE A 779 -33.19 -28.25 5.35
C ILE A 779 -32.07 -29.31 5.39
N ARG A 780 -30.83 -28.86 5.20
CA ARG A 780 -29.64 -29.53 5.76
C ARG A 780 -28.68 -28.54 6.44
N SER A 781 -29.24 -27.53 7.09
CA SER A 781 -28.50 -26.50 7.85
C SER A 781 -29.03 -26.29 9.29
N PHE A 782 -29.85 -27.21 9.82
CA PHE A 782 -30.39 -27.07 11.19
C PHE A 782 -29.94 -28.17 12.16
N THR A 783 -28.92 -28.95 11.79
CA THR A 783 -28.34 -30.00 12.65
C THR A 783 -26.83 -29.83 12.81
N LEU A 784 -26.39 -28.60 13.10
CA LEU A 784 -25.03 -28.35 13.63
C LEU A 784 -25.00 -27.31 14.77
N SER A 785 -26.10 -26.58 15.04
CA SER A 785 -26.18 -25.66 16.17
C SER A 785 -26.65 -26.30 17.49
N LEU A 786 -27.07 -27.58 17.46
CA LEU A 786 -27.53 -28.29 18.66
C LEU A 786 -26.40 -29.05 19.38
N PHE A 787 -25.22 -29.18 18.78
CA PHE A 787 -24.10 -29.93 19.37
C PHE A 787 -23.10 -29.08 20.18
N ILE A 788 -23.24 -27.75 20.18
CA ILE A 788 -22.34 -26.83 20.91
C ILE A 788 -23.00 -26.22 22.16
N LYS A 789 -24.32 -26.32 22.32
CA LYS A 789 -25.08 -25.71 23.45
C LYS A 789 -25.30 -26.59 24.68
N LEU A 790 -24.80 -27.83 24.72
CA LEU A 790 -24.98 -28.75 25.85
C LEU A 790 -23.66 -29.09 26.57
N GLY A 791 -22.84 -28.07 26.84
CA GLY A 791 -21.61 -28.19 27.63
C GLY A 791 -21.82 -28.83 29.01
N MET A 792 -21.75 -30.15 29.07
CA MET A 792 -21.59 -30.94 30.29
C MET A 792 -20.41 -31.88 30.12
N HIS A 793 -19.35 -31.63 30.90
CA HIS A 793 -18.17 -32.48 30.95
C HIS A 793 -18.20 -33.34 32.22
N SER A 794 -17.87 -34.63 32.03
CA SER A 794 -17.40 -35.62 33.02
C SER A 794 -18.45 -36.41 33.81
N TYR A 795 -18.53 -37.74 33.59
CA TYR A 795 -17.79 -38.78 34.35
C TYR A 795 -18.20 -40.22 33.91
N ILE A 796 -17.18 -41.10 33.75
CA ILE A 796 -17.15 -42.57 34.01
C ILE A 796 -17.22 -43.61 32.84
N HIS A 797 -16.09 -44.33 32.75
CA HIS A 797 -15.77 -45.73 32.37
C HIS A 797 -15.69 -46.24 30.92
N THR A 798 -14.42 -46.36 30.51
CA THR A 798 -13.72 -47.55 29.98
C THR A 798 -14.44 -48.91 29.90
N HIS A 799 -14.25 -49.51 28.71
CA HIS A 799 -14.01 -50.93 28.38
C HIS A 799 -15.19 -51.92 28.41
N THR A 800 -15.52 -52.49 27.24
CA THR A 800 -15.39 -53.95 26.98
C THR A 800 -15.55 -54.29 25.49
N HIS A 801 -14.72 -55.26 25.07
CA HIS A 801 -14.66 -56.04 23.82
C HIS A 801 -16.01 -56.27 23.09
N THR A 802 -16.09 -56.34 21.76
CA THR A 802 -15.31 -57.18 20.83
C THR A 802 -15.44 -56.64 19.40
#